data_AF-A0A7X6ZH42-F1
#
_entry.id   AF-A0A7X6ZH42-F1
#
_cell.length_a   1.000
_cell.length_b   1.000
_cell.length_c   1.000
_cell.angle_alpha   90.00
_cell.angle_beta   90.00
_cell.angle_gamma   90.00
#
_symmetry.space_group_name_H-M   'P 1'
#
loop_
_entity.id
_entity.type
_entity.pdbx_description
1 polymer ?
#
loop_
_entity_poly.entity_id
_entity_poly.type
_entity_poly.pdbx_seq_one_letter_code
_entity_poly.pdbx_strand_id
1 'polypeptide(L)'
;DISAAVIDTEVGDVIIRNSGSLYLLTEQILTVSGIWSYRGTFGSDPESQVIFAGLPGSASTVYGDNTFLGLFCNNPGGKTIFFEAGKTITVPNQGRLLLRGDEETENLILRSTEDGTAWNLLVHDLAEQSVVNVDVRDSDALPGTGAAISAVNSKDSGGNDNWIFKMVLKGETNTWTGATDDVWSVPGNWSLDRMPLEEDFVLIPSSLNRYPLLDFNRFIYGLRIEEGAELTLNGFDLNIEKDISVTGTIKAHGNESITVYGDIDFTGSSLFQENYTLVIAGDKPQNINLADLRYYKIRLENTDTVNFSTGFYAFEVRSDLSDSTQNIIFQQGTTVKVHNLILHGLGSDPNIFLRSSLPGEAWQLTVYGYQSLAGVDVQDSDASAGLLLTAVSSIDSGRNTNWDFNFTWSEWLGTVSSDFSNPQNWSDGQVPGSTSRVHVDTPNPMIIKENVTLLNLTVGGMNGGSVTANESVTILENLVVLTNGTLVINKPTVVNGSVSLNGGANLSHSGPQNTEVNKIDLTVHGDFYLDENAVIDVSFLGYAQATGPGRPSTGTYGASYGGRGITGGPCYGSIIAPTNLGSGGSFTIESGGGAVLINVDGSFALYGVITANGYAANRSGSGGAISIRAGSIYGFGNLRANGMIG
;
A
#
# COMPACT_ATOMS: atom_id res chain seq x y z
N ASP A 1 10.59 18.63 21.95
CA ASP A 1 9.99 17.94 20.79
C ASP A 1 10.74 16.65 20.55
N ILE A 2 10.05 15.54 20.32
CA ILE A 2 10.70 14.34 19.77
C ILE A 2 11.09 14.69 18.33
N SER A 3 12.34 15.11 18.13
CA SER A 3 12.83 15.45 16.79
C SER A 3 12.97 14.18 15.92
N ALA A 4 13.05 14.35 14.60
CA ALA A 4 13.32 13.26 13.65
C ALA A 4 14.65 12.49 13.90
N ALA A 5 15.51 12.96 14.81
CA ALA A 5 16.72 12.26 15.23
C ALA A 5 16.49 11.22 16.35
N VAL A 6 15.29 11.16 16.94
CA VAL A 6 14.92 10.12 17.93
C VAL A 6 14.35 8.94 17.16
N ILE A 7 15.15 7.88 17.07
CA ILE A 7 14.79 6.63 16.37
C ILE A 7 14.10 5.61 17.28
N ASP A 8 14.16 5.80 18.59
CA ASP A 8 13.64 4.88 19.59
C ASP A 8 12.44 5.52 20.30
N THR A 9 11.25 5.15 19.86
CA THR A 9 9.96 5.62 20.42
C THR A 9 9.30 4.55 21.29
N GLU A 10 9.97 3.42 21.54
CA GLU A 10 9.53 2.36 22.44
C GLU A 10 10.40 2.33 23.70
N VAL A 11 9.87 2.84 24.81
CA VAL A 11 10.66 3.05 26.03
C VAL A 11 10.11 2.28 27.23
N GLY A 12 11.00 2.05 28.20
CA GLY A 12 10.65 1.56 29.53
C GLY A 12 9.86 2.60 30.31
N ASP A 13 10.57 3.51 30.96
CA ASP A 13 10.00 4.57 31.78
C ASP A 13 10.12 5.94 31.11
N VAL A 14 9.08 6.75 31.22
CA VAL A 14 9.09 8.18 30.90
C VAL A 14 9.04 8.99 32.19
N ILE A 15 10.14 9.67 32.49
CA ILE A 15 10.31 10.46 33.71
C ILE A 15 10.72 11.89 33.34
N ILE A 16 9.78 12.83 33.39
CA ILE A 16 10.01 14.24 33.06
C ILE A 16 10.21 15.02 34.36
N ARG A 17 11.41 15.56 34.61
CA ARG A 17 11.76 16.26 35.87
C ARG A 17 12.57 17.53 35.60
N ASN A 18 12.80 18.33 36.65
CA ASN A 18 13.73 19.47 36.66
C ASN A 18 13.49 20.50 35.54
N SER A 19 12.22 20.86 35.29
CA SER A 19 11.83 21.76 34.18
C SER A 19 12.08 21.20 32.77
N GLY A 20 12.34 19.89 32.63
CA GLY A 20 12.37 19.23 31.33
C GLY A 20 11.01 19.32 30.62
N SER A 21 11.03 19.43 29.30
CA SER A 21 9.85 19.52 28.45
C SER A 21 9.86 18.39 27.43
N LEU A 22 8.80 17.58 27.42
CA LEU A 22 8.52 16.62 26.36
C LEU A 22 7.35 17.16 25.53
N TYR A 23 7.47 17.09 24.21
CA TYR A 23 6.41 17.53 23.30
C TYR A 23 6.28 16.53 22.16
N LEU A 24 5.06 16.06 21.92
CA LEU A 24 4.72 15.20 20.78
C LEU A 24 4.07 16.05 19.68
N LEU A 25 4.65 16.01 18.48
CA LEU A 25 4.07 16.65 17.29
C LEU A 25 2.94 15.79 16.72
N THR A 26 2.17 16.37 15.79
CA THR A 26 1.09 15.66 15.06
C THR A 26 1.58 14.32 14.52
N GLU A 27 0.74 13.28 14.65
CA GLU A 27 1.01 11.88 14.25
C GLU A 27 2.19 11.18 14.96
N GLN A 28 2.88 11.81 15.92
CA GLN A 28 3.97 11.16 16.64
C GLN A 28 3.46 10.14 17.67
N ILE A 29 4.12 8.99 17.71
CA ILE A 29 3.83 7.89 18.63
C ILE A 29 4.96 7.77 19.65
N LEU A 30 4.59 7.66 20.93
CA LEU A 30 5.50 7.29 22.03
C LEU A 30 4.91 6.10 22.78
N THR A 31 5.59 4.95 22.70
CA THR A 31 5.21 3.71 23.36
C THR A 31 5.95 3.57 24.68
N VAL A 32 5.23 3.31 25.77
CA VAL A 32 5.74 3.26 27.15
C VAL A 32 5.33 1.96 27.79
N SER A 33 6.29 1.20 28.32
CA SER A 33 6.03 -0.12 28.93
C SER A 33 6.00 -0.11 30.46
N GLY A 34 6.59 0.90 31.09
CA GLY A 34 6.76 1.05 32.54
C GLY A 34 6.05 2.28 33.10
N ILE A 35 6.79 3.15 33.77
CA ILE A 35 6.28 4.30 34.53
C ILE A 35 6.13 5.52 33.63
N TRP A 36 5.02 6.23 33.76
CA TRP A 36 4.85 7.59 33.30
C TRP A 36 4.77 8.54 34.50
N SER A 37 5.70 9.48 34.60
CA SER A 37 5.68 10.49 35.66
C SER A 37 6.16 11.82 35.15
N TYR A 38 5.29 12.83 35.21
CA TYR A 38 5.65 14.19 34.83
C TYR A 38 5.67 15.13 36.04
N ARG A 39 6.84 15.74 36.27
CA ARG A 39 7.10 16.87 37.18
C ARG A 39 7.83 18.02 36.46
N GLY A 40 7.82 18.00 35.12
CA GLY A 40 8.30 19.05 34.21
C GLY A 40 7.16 19.61 33.37
N THR A 41 7.27 19.63 32.03
CA THR A 41 6.17 20.00 31.10
C THR A 41 5.96 18.88 30.09
N PHE A 42 4.71 18.50 29.84
CA PHE A 42 4.31 17.65 28.73
C PHE A 42 3.32 18.40 27.85
N GLY A 43 3.52 18.34 26.53
CA GLY A 43 2.61 18.88 25.54
C GLY A 43 2.47 17.91 24.36
N SER A 44 1.39 18.06 23.62
CA SER A 44 1.07 17.22 22.48
C SER A 44 0.23 18.00 21.49
N ASP A 45 0.46 17.80 20.19
CA ASP A 45 -0.42 18.24 19.11
C ASP A 45 -1.52 17.21 18.82
N PRO A 46 -2.63 17.59 18.14
CA PRO A 46 -3.64 16.65 17.71
C PRO A 46 -3.06 15.45 16.95
N GLU A 47 -3.71 14.29 17.04
CA GLU A 47 -3.33 13.02 16.40
C GLU A 47 -2.02 12.36 16.91
N SER A 48 -1.31 12.98 17.85
CA SER A 48 -0.23 12.32 18.58
C SER A 48 -0.74 11.24 19.55
N GLN A 49 0.10 10.25 19.85
CA GLN A 49 -0.28 9.07 20.63
C GLN A 49 0.75 8.75 21.71
N VAL A 50 0.25 8.53 22.94
CA VAL A 50 0.99 7.84 24.00
C VAL A 50 0.38 6.45 24.15
N ILE A 51 1.16 5.43 23.80
CA ILE A 51 0.73 4.02 23.85
C ILE A 51 1.32 3.38 25.11
N PHE A 52 0.48 2.93 26.03
CA PHE A 52 0.91 2.06 27.11
C PHE A 52 0.93 0.61 26.63
N ALA A 53 2.12 0.04 26.47
CA ALA A 53 2.33 -1.31 25.96
C ALA A 53 3.09 -2.18 26.97
N GLY A 54 3.51 -3.38 26.56
CA GLY A 54 4.31 -4.29 27.39
C GLY A 54 3.84 -5.74 27.27
N LEU A 55 4.65 -6.65 27.82
CA LEU A 55 4.36 -8.08 27.83
C LEU A 55 3.03 -8.40 28.54
N PRO A 56 2.38 -9.54 28.23
CA PRO A 56 1.24 -10.05 28.98
C PRO A 56 1.48 -10.03 30.50
N GLY A 57 0.50 -9.56 31.26
CA GLY A 57 0.53 -9.44 32.71
C GLY A 57 1.43 -8.32 33.26
N SER A 58 2.06 -7.51 32.40
CA SER A 58 2.90 -6.39 32.83
C SER A 58 2.08 -5.27 33.47
N ALA A 59 2.77 -4.34 34.15
CA ALA A 59 2.14 -3.18 34.77
C ALA A 59 2.80 -1.87 34.34
N SER A 60 1.99 -0.85 34.11
CA SER A 60 2.41 0.55 34.00
C SER A 60 1.80 1.38 35.11
N THR A 61 2.44 2.47 35.48
CA THR A 61 1.89 3.42 36.47
C THR A 61 2.02 4.83 35.96
N VAL A 62 0.90 5.56 36.00
CA VAL A 62 0.78 6.95 35.57
C VAL A 62 0.61 7.84 36.79
N TYR A 63 1.60 8.69 37.04
CA TYR A 63 1.64 9.63 38.14
C TYR A 63 1.31 11.05 37.70
N GLY A 64 0.66 11.79 38.60
CA GLY A 64 0.26 13.18 38.43
C GLY A 64 -1.02 13.34 37.63
N ASP A 65 -1.51 14.58 37.61
CA ASP A 65 -2.51 15.00 36.63
C ASP A 65 -1.84 14.97 35.25
N ASN A 66 -2.51 14.46 34.21
CA ASN A 66 -1.94 14.35 32.87
C ASN A 66 -2.96 14.77 31.82
N THR A 67 -2.50 15.28 30.68
CA THR A 67 -3.35 15.55 29.52
C THR A 67 -2.76 14.86 28.31
N PHE A 68 -3.53 13.96 27.70
CA PHE A 68 -3.14 13.20 26.51
C PHE A 68 -4.11 13.50 25.38
N LEU A 69 -3.62 13.95 24.22
CA LEU A 69 -4.43 14.00 23.00
C LEU A 69 -4.67 12.60 22.42
N GLY A 70 -3.77 11.65 22.65
CA GLY A 70 -4.01 10.24 22.39
C GLY A 70 -3.55 9.39 23.56
N LEU A 71 -4.49 8.75 24.26
CA LEU A 71 -4.21 7.75 25.29
C LEU A 71 -4.60 6.37 24.76
N PHE A 72 -3.60 5.53 24.50
CA PHE A 72 -3.77 4.25 23.84
C PHE A 72 -3.25 3.12 24.73
N CYS A 73 -3.99 2.02 24.75
CA CYS A 73 -3.49 0.73 25.20
C CYS A 73 -4.28 -0.36 24.48
N ASN A 74 -3.59 -1.20 23.72
CA ASN A 74 -4.14 -2.40 23.14
C ASN A 74 -3.29 -3.55 23.66
N ASN A 75 -3.79 -4.33 24.62
CA ASN A 75 -2.99 -5.41 25.21
C ASN A 75 -3.74 -6.74 25.21
N PRO A 76 -3.22 -7.75 24.48
CA PRO A 76 -3.85 -9.06 24.35
C PRO A 76 -3.60 -10.00 25.54
N GLY A 77 -3.16 -9.52 26.71
CA GLY A 77 -2.71 -10.42 27.79
C GLY A 77 -2.78 -9.85 29.21
N GLY A 78 -3.82 -9.10 29.57
CA GLY A 78 -4.09 -8.79 30.99
C GLY A 78 -3.19 -7.72 31.63
N LYS A 79 -2.59 -6.83 30.82
CA LYS A 79 -1.79 -5.71 31.35
C LYS A 79 -2.59 -4.89 32.35
N THR A 80 -1.92 -4.39 33.38
CA THR A 80 -2.49 -3.44 34.35
C THR A 80 -1.93 -2.02 34.14
N ILE A 81 -2.80 -1.02 34.10
CA ILE A 81 -2.44 0.39 34.21
C ILE A 81 -2.95 0.93 35.54
N PHE A 82 -2.01 1.37 36.37
CA PHE A 82 -2.30 2.07 37.61
C PHE A 82 -2.30 3.57 37.39
N PHE A 83 -3.36 4.25 37.79
CA PHE A 83 -3.45 5.71 37.80
C PHE A 83 -3.35 6.21 39.24
N GLU A 84 -2.55 7.26 39.46
CA GLU A 84 -2.35 7.80 40.81
C GLU A 84 -3.68 8.26 41.42
N ALA A 85 -3.95 7.80 42.64
CA ALA A 85 -5.17 8.09 43.38
C ALA A 85 -5.41 9.61 43.51
N GLY A 86 -6.63 10.05 43.21
CA GLY A 86 -7.05 11.45 43.26
C GLY A 86 -6.44 12.34 42.16
N LYS A 87 -5.71 11.78 41.19
CA LYS A 87 -5.16 12.52 40.04
C LYS A 87 -6.04 12.38 38.81
N THR A 88 -5.94 13.37 37.93
CA THR A 88 -6.81 13.49 36.76
C THR A 88 -6.06 13.21 35.48
N ILE A 89 -6.55 12.23 34.72
CA ILE A 89 -6.16 12.03 33.33
C ILE A 89 -7.18 12.75 32.45
N THR A 90 -6.72 13.63 31.57
CA THR A 90 -7.57 14.45 30.71
C THR A 90 -7.36 14.05 29.25
N VAL A 91 -8.45 13.77 28.54
CA VAL A 91 -8.51 13.66 27.08
C VAL A 91 -9.35 14.84 26.58
N PRO A 92 -8.72 15.88 26.01
CA PRO A 92 -9.41 17.12 25.64
C PRO A 92 -10.21 16.95 24.34
N ASN A 93 -10.87 18.01 23.87
CA ASN A 93 -11.51 18.06 22.55
C ASN A 93 -10.51 17.64 21.46
N GLN A 94 -10.97 16.90 20.45
CA GLN A 94 -10.15 16.28 19.40
C GLN A 94 -9.15 15.22 19.91
N GLY A 95 -9.22 14.87 21.21
CA GLY A 95 -8.45 13.78 21.78
C GLY A 95 -9.08 12.41 21.49
N ARG A 96 -8.30 11.35 21.73
CA ARG A 96 -8.67 9.96 21.49
C ARG A 96 -8.35 9.10 22.71
N LEU A 97 -9.35 8.40 23.22
CA LEU A 97 -9.22 7.39 24.28
C LEU A 97 -9.46 6.00 23.67
N LEU A 98 -8.37 5.25 23.47
CA LEU A 98 -8.43 3.87 22.96
C LEU A 98 -7.86 2.91 24.02
N LEU A 99 -8.72 2.22 24.76
CA LEU A 99 -8.32 1.28 25.81
C LEU A 99 -8.96 -0.08 25.54
N ARG A 100 -8.15 -1.07 25.18
CA ARG A 100 -8.61 -2.37 24.70
C ARG A 100 -7.85 -3.51 25.36
N GLY A 101 -8.60 -4.42 25.97
CA GLY A 101 -8.11 -5.73 26.39
C GLY A 101 -8.38 -6.82 25.35
N ASP A 102 -8.03 -8.05 25.70
CA ASP A 102 -8.25 -9.24 24.87
C ASP A 102 -9.62 -9.87 25.14
N GLU A 103 -10.30 -10.37 24.10
CA GLU A 103 -11.56 -11.10 24.24
C GLU A 103 -11.39 -12.55 24.70
N GLU A 104 -10.24 -13.17 24.42
CA GLU A 104 -9.98 -14.61 24.60
C GLU A 104 -9.13 -14.91 25.83
N THR A 105 -8.27 -13.97 26.27
CA THR A 105 -7.34 -14.18 27.39
C THR A 105 -7.73 -13.44 28.66
N GLU A 106 -7.55 -12.11 28.72
CA GLU A 106 -7.79 -11.29 29.92
C GLU A 106 -8.07 -9.81 29.57
N ASN A 107 -8.99 -9.19 30.32
CA ASN A 107 -9.30 -7.77 30.21
C ASN A 107 -8.06 -6.88 30.47
N LEU A 108 -8.01 -5.71 29.84
CA LEU A 108 -7.09 -4.64 30.25
C LEU A 108 -7.51 -4.12 31.62
N ILE A 109 -6.60 -4.20 32.59
CA ILE A 109 -6.91 -3.89 33.99
C ILE A 109 -6.58 -2.42 34.28
N LEU A 110 -7.58 -1.64 34.67
CA LEU A 110 -7.44 -0.22 35.04
C LEU A 110 -7.70 -0.07 36.55
N ARG A 111 -6.73 0.47 37.29
CA ARG A 111 -6.79 0.56 38.76
C ARG A 111 -6.31 1.91 39.27
N SER A 112 -6.85 2.33 40.40
CA SER A 112 -6.19 3.32 41.25
C SER A 112 -4.91 2.75 41.87
N THR A 113 -3.93 3.60 42.16
CA THR A 113 -2.78 3.23 43.00
C THR A 113 -3.15 3.00 44.46
N GLU A 114 -4.33 3.48 44.91
CA GLU A 114 -4.83 3.29 46.27
C GLU A 114 -6.29 2.79 46.23
N ASP A 115 -6.50 1.56 46.72
CA ASP A 115 -7.83 0.94 46.75
C ASP A 115 -8.85 1.78 47.54
N GLY A 116 -10.03 1.99 46.96
CA GLY A 116 -11.10 2.80 47.54
C GLY A 116 -10.95 4.32 47.37
N THR A 117 -9.86 4.79 46.76
CA THR A 117 -9.70 6.19 46.35
C THR A 117 -9.72 6.29 44.84
N ALA A 118 -10.68 7.02 44.28
CA ALA A 118 -10.83 7.11 42.84
C ALA A 118 -9.64 7.82 42.16
N TRP A 119 -9.26 7.35 40.97
CA TRP A 119 -8.52 8.17 39.99
C TRP A 119 -9.53 8.82 39.03
N ASN A 120 -9.24 10.04 38.56
CA ASN A 120 -10.19 10.81 37.76
C ASN A 120 -9.89 10.69 36.26
N LEU A 121 -10.94 10.58 35.44
CA LEU A 121 -10.86 10.53 33.98
C LEU A 121 -11.74 11.62 33.36
N LEU A 122 -11.14 12.72 32.91
CA LEU A 122 -11.84 13.81 32.24
C LEU A 122 -11.77 13.64 30.72
N VAL A 123 -12.82 13.11 30.11
CA VAL A 123 -12.92 12.98 28.65
C VAL A 123 -13.90 14.02 28.12
N HIS A 124 -13.50 14.79 27.11
CA HIS A 124 -14.36 15.74 26.43
C HIS A 124 -15.44 15.01 25.60
N ASP A 125 -16.65 15.57 25.47
CA ASP A 125 -17.78 14.94 24.75
C ASP A 125 -17.51 14.73 23.24
N LEU A 126 -16.71 15.61 22.65
CA LEU A 126 -16.20 15.50 21.27
C LEU A 126 -14.89 14.70 21.11
N ALA A 127 -14.39 14.05 22.17
CA ALA A 127 -13.25 13.14 22.06
C ALA A 127 -13.70 11.75 21.56
N GLU A 128 -12.87 11.09 20.74
CA GLU A 128 -13.11 9.72 20.32
C GLU A 128 -12.96 8.77 21.53
N GLN A 129 -13.88 7.83 21.68
CA GLN A 129 -13.84 6.81 22.73
C GLN A 129 -14.03 5.42 22.14
N SER A 130 -13.07 4.54 22.39
CA SER A 130 -13.19 3.09 22.17
C SER A 130 -12.59 2.38 23.39
N VAL A 131 -13.48 1.96 24.29
CA VAL A 131 -13.12 1.29 25.54
C VAL A 131 -13.77 -0.08 25.54
N VAL A 132 -12.96 -1.13 25.38
CA VAL A 132 -13.43 -2.50 25.10
C VAL A 132 -12.63 -3.50 25.94
N ASN A 133 -13.29 -4.53 26.48
CA ASN A 133 -12.66 -5.57 27.29
C ASN A 133 -11.78 -5.02 28.43
N VAL A 134 -12.24 -3.98 29.14
CA VAL A 134 -11.52 -3.43 30.30
C VAL A 134 -12.11 -3.96 31.60
N ASP A 135 -11.28 -4.18 32.62
CA ASP A 135 -11.71 -4.36 34.00
C ASP A 135 -11.30 -3.10 34.76
N VAL A 136 -12.26 -2.28 35.20
CA VAL A 136 -11.98 -1.01 35.87
C VAL A 136 -12.48 -1.01 37.31
N ARG A 137 -11.70 -0.37 38.19
CA ARG A 137 -12.04 -0.18 39.60
C ARG A 137 -11.56 1.18 40.09
N ASP A 138 -12.33 1.78 40.99
CA ASP A 138 -12.02 3.04 41.67
C ASP A 138 -11.71 4.17 40.66
N SER A 139 -12.62 4.43 39.71
CA SER A 139 -12.47 5.47 38.67
C SER A 139 -13.63 6.45 38.68
N ASP A 140 -13.36 7.76 38.71
CA ASP A 140 -14.37 8.81 38.59
C ASP A 140 -14.23 9.51 37.23
N ALA A 141 -15.16 9.26 36.30
CA ALA A 141 -15.20 9.95 35.01
C ALA A 141 -15.92 11.32 35.07
N LEU A 142 -15.94 11.94 36.27
CA LEU A 142 -16.33 13.31 36.56
C LEU A 142 -17.71 13.70 36.01
N PRO A 143 -18.81 13.09 36.49
CA PRO A 143 -20.15 13.35 35.98
C PRO A 143 -20.49 14.85 36.00
N GLY A 144 -21.02 15.35 34.88
CA GLY A 144 -21.38 16.75 34.70
C GLY A 144 -20.26 17.66 34.20
N THR A 145 -19.00 17.18 34.17
CA THR A 145 -17.87 17.86 33.52
C THR A 145 -17.24 17.00 32.43
N GLY A 146 -17.08 15.69 32.66
CA GLY A 146 -16.63 14.71 31.68
C GLY A 146 -17.78 13.97 30.99
N ALA A 147 -17.52 13.48 29.79
CA ALA A 147 -18.39 12.57 29.07
C ALA A 147 -18.46 11.20 29.78
N ALA A 148 -19.62 10.55 29.71
CA ALA A 148 -19.76 9.20 30.24
C ALA A 148 -18.93 8.23 29.40
N ILE A 149 -18.20 7.33 30.06
CA ILE A 149 -17.33 6.35 29.39
C ILE A 149 -18.14 5.10 29.06
N SER A 150 -18.36 4.85 27.77
CA SER A 150 -19.01 3.61 27.32
C SER A 150 -17.99 2.49 27.21
N ALA A 151 -18.03 1.54 28.14
CA ALA A 151 -17.14 0.40 28.19
C ALA A 151 -17.86 -0.87 27.69
N VAL A 152 -17.44 -1.37 26.53
CA VAL A 152 -18.01 -2.55 25.86
C VAL A 152 -17.31 -3.82 26.34
N ASN A 153 -18.06 -4.90 26.56
CA ASN A 153 -17.55 -6.20 27.02
C ASN A 153 -16.63 -6.09 28.25
N SER A 154 -16.90 -5.08 29.07
CA SER A 154 -16.04 -4.66 30.17
C SER A 154 -16.63 -5.06 31.51
N LYS A 155 -15.75 -5.19 32.50
CA LYS A 155 -16.08 -5.57 33.86
C LYS A 155 -15.98 -4.36 34.78
N ASP A 156 -17.08 -4.14 35.51
CA ASP A 156 -17.13 -3.22 36.64
C ASP A 156 -16.67 -3.95 37.91
N SER A 157 -15.46 -3.63 38.40
CA SER A 157 -14.94 -4.16 39.67
C SER A 157 -15.26 -3.26 40.88
N GLY A 158 -16.13 -2.26 40.71
CA GLY A 158 -16.66 -1.39 41.77
C GLY A 158 -15.98 -0.02 41.86
N GLY A 159 -16.68 0.95 42.46
CA GLY A 159 -16.16 2.30 42.68
C GLY A 159 -16.00 3.13 41.41
N ASN A 160 -16.80 2.85 40.38
CA ASN A 160 -16.71 3.53 39.09
C ASN A 160 -17.90 4.48 38.88
N ASP A 161 -17.62 5.79 38.76
CA ASP A 161 -18.62 6.83 38.55
C ASP A 161 -18.59 7.34 37.11
N ASN A 162 -19.77 7.54 36.51
CA ASN A 162 -19.94 7.99 35.11
C ASN A 162 -19.40 7.00 34.04
N TRP A 163 -19.35 5.72 34.38
CA TRP A 163 -19.06 4.60 33.47
C TRP A 163 -20.35 3.87 33.07
N ILE A 164 -20.46 3.48 31.80
CA ILE A 164 -21.59 2.72 31.24
C ILE A 164 -21.05 1.41 30.69
N PHE A 165 -21.30 0.31 31.40
CA PHE A 165 -20.90 -1.02 30.98
C PHE A 165 -21.97 -1.64 30.07
N LYS A 166 -21.56 -2.06 28.87
CA LYS A 166 -22.43 -2.70 27.88
C LYS A 166 -21.84 -4.05 27.50
N MET A 167 -22.68 -5.05 27.31
CA MET A 167 -22.30 -6.35 26.78
C MET A 167 -22.76 -6.44 25.32
N VAL A 168 -21.84 -6.79 24.43
CA VAL A 168 -22.06 -7.01 23.00
C VAL A 168 -21.58 -8.42 22.71
N LEU A 169 -22.48 -9.27 22.25
CA LEU A 169 -22.11 -10.65 21.92
C LEU A 169 -21.35 -10.64 20.59
N LYS A 170 -20.23 -11.35 20.53
CA LYS A 170 -19.51 -11.54 19.27
C LYS A 170 -20.42 -12.20 18.23
N GLY A 171 -20.59 -11.55 17.08
CA GLY A 171 -21.56 -11.92 16.05
C GLY A 171 -22.99 -11.43 16.28
N GLU A 172 -23.23 -10.53 17.24
CA GLU A 172 -24.51 -9.83 17.36
C GLU A 172 -24.81 -9.10 16.05
N THR A 173 -26.02 -9.30 15.51
CA THR A 173 -26.37 -8.72 14.22
C THR A 173 -26.83 -7.27 14.37
N ASN A 174 -26.09 -6.34 13.76
CA ASN A 174 -26.50 -4.95 13.61
C ASN A 174 -26.94 -4.70 12.16
N THR A 175 -28.21 -4.37 11.96
CA THR A 175 -28.81 -4.27 10.62
C THR A 175 -28.89 -2.82 10.17
N TRP A 176 -28.41 -2.54 8.96
CA TRP A 176 -28.57 -1.24 8.32
C TRP A 176 -30.04 -0.98 7.98
N THR A 177 -30.52 0.22 8.32
CA THR A 177 -31.89 0.67 8.06
C THR A 177 -31.95 1.86 7.11
N GLY A 178 -30.88 2.66 7.03
CA GLY A 178 -30.84 3.91 6.26
C GLY A 178 -31.93 4.91 6.66
N ALA A 179 -32.40 4.86 7.91
CA ALA A 179 -33.56 5.63 8.36
C ALA A 179 -33.27 7.14 8.50
N THR A 180 -32.03 7.52 8.80
CA THR A 180 -31.60 8.91 8.96
C THR A 180 -30.98 9.45 7.67
N ASP A 181 -29.88 8.86 7.22
CA ASP A 181 -29.11 9.21 6.02
C ASP A 181 -28.32 7.98 5.50
N ASP A 182 -27.22 8.20 4.76
CA ASP A 182 -26.32 7.17 4.22
C ASP A 182 -25.00 7.01 5.02
N VAL A 183 -24.77 7.80 6.06
CA VAL A 183 -23.49 7.82 6.79
C VAL A 183 -23.38 6.63 7.75
N TRP A 184 -22.32 5.82 7.62
CA TRP A 184 -22.09 4.63 8.43
C TRP A 184 -22.06 4.91 9.94
N SER A 185 -21.43 5.99 10.40
CA SER A 185 -21.31 6.27 11.84
C SER A 185 -22.62 6.67 12.54
N VAL A 186 -23.68 7.03 11.80
CA VAL A 186 -24.89 7.60 12.40
C VAL A 186 -25.70 6.51 13.10
N PRO A 187 -25.87 6.56 14.45
CA PRO A 187 -26.57 5.52 15.21
C PRO A 187 -28.00 5.25 14.72
N GLY A 188 -28.71 6.31 14.32
CA GLY A 188 -30.08 6.25 13.80
C GLY A 188 -30.21 5.55 12.44
N ASN A 189 -29.13 5.07 11.83
CA ASN A 189 -29.18 4.21 10.65
C ASN A 189 -29.11 2.72 10.99
N TRP A 190 -28.99 2.34 12.26
CA TRP A 190 -28.72 0.97 12.70
C TRP A 190 -29.78 0.41 13.65
N SER A 191 -30.08 -0.88 13.55
CA SER A 191 -31.13 -1.53 14.35
C SER A 191 -30.85 -1.55 15.85
N LEU A 192 -29.58 -1.46 16.26
CA LEU A 192 -29.17 -1.40 17.66
C LEU A 192 -29.04 0.03 18.20
N ASP A 193 -29.44 1.05 17.42
CA ASP A 193 -29.31 2.48 17.76
C ASP A 193 -27.88 2.87 18.18
N ARG A 194 -26.90 2.26 17.51
CA ARG A 194 -25.47 2.49 17.63
C ARG A 194 -24.77 2.07 16.34
N MET A 195 -23.64 2.72 16.03
CA MET A 195 -22.78 2.26 14.95
C MET A 195 -22.28 0.83 15.20
N PRO A 196 -21.98 0.06 14.13
CA PRO A 196 -21.33 -1.24 14.25
C PRO A 196 -19.98 -1.12 14.93
N LEU A 197 -19.74 -2.05 15.85
CA LEU A 197 -18.46 -2.30 16.50
C LEU A 197 -17.76 -3.48 15.81
N GLU A 198 -16.52 -3.77 16.21
CA GLU A 198 -15.75 -4.86 15.61
C GLU A 198 -16.34 -6.24 15.90
N GLU A 199 -17.13 -6.38 16.96
CA GLU A 199 -17.78 -7.62 17.37
C GLU A 199 -19.08 -7.88 16.60
N ASP A 200 -19.60 -6.89 15.88
CA ASP A 200 -20.89 -6.99 15.23
C ASP A 200 -20.82 -7.72 13.89
N PHE A 201 -21.83 -8.56 13.66
CA PHE A 201 -22.18 -9.02 12.33
C PHE A 201 -23.05 -7.96 11.64
N VAL A 202 -22.58 -7.38 10.54
CA VAL A 202 -23.32 -6.38 9.79
C VAL A 202 -24.23 -7.04 8.75
N LEU A 203 -25.51 -6.68 8.79
CA LEU A 203 -26.48 -7.04 7.75
C LEU A 203 -26.91 -5.78 6.99
N ILE A 204 -26.69 -5.76 5.68
CA ILE A 204 -27.21 -4.73 4.77
C ILE A 204 -28.33 -5.38 3.95
N PRO A 205 -29.61 -5.14 4.33
CA PRO A 205 -30.74 -5.79 3.69
C PRO A 205 -31.10 -5.11 2.38
N SER A 206 -31.81 -5.85 1.53
CA SER A 206 -32.35 -5.33 0.28
C SER A 206 -33.49 -4.31 0.47
N SER A 207 -33.92 -3.69 -0.62
CA SER A 207 -35.13 -2.86 -0.69
C SER A 207 -35.12 -1.58 0.17
N LEU A 208 -33.93 -1.02 0.41
CA LEU A 208 -33.77 0.28 1.08
C LEU A 208 -33.60 1.42 0.07
N ASN A 209 -33.97 2.64 0.50
CA ASN A 209 -33.78 3.85 -0.32
C ASN A 209 -32.40 4.49 -0.15
N ARG A 210 -31.67 4.12 0.90
CA ARG A 210 -30.35 4.66 1.26
C ARG A 210 -29.49 3.51 1.75
N TYR A 211 -28.33 3.36 1.14
CA TYR A 211 -27.36 2.34 1.44
C TYR A 211 -26.12 2.97 2.09
N PRO A 212 -25.39 2.20 2.92
CA PRO A 212 -24.29 2.74 3.69
C PRO A 212 -23.13 3.24 2.83
N LEU A 213 -22.61 4.40 3.23
CA LEU A 213 -21.39 5.02 2.78
C LEU A 213 -20.40 5.02 3.95
N LEU A 214 -19.21 4.44 3.74
CA LEU A 214 -18.15 4.53 4.73
C LEU A 214 -17.64 5.97 4.84
N ASP A 215 -17.36 6.39 6.06
CA ASP A 215 -16.86 7.71 6.45
C ASP A 215 -15.52 7.63 7.18
N PHE A 216 -15.07 6.42 7.51
CA PHE A 216 -13.76 6.04 8.07
C PHE A 216 -13.47 4.57 7.74
N ASN A 217 -12.21 4.15 7.90
CA ASN A 217 -11.84 2.73 7.88
C ASN A 217 -12.64 1.97 8.95
N ARG A 218 -13.17 0.79 8.60
CA ARG A 218 -14.03 -0.01 9.49
C ARG A 218 -13.46 -1.39 9.79
N PHE A 219 -13.79 -1.86 10.99
CA PHE A 219 -13.52 -3.20 11.50
C PHE A 219 -14.85 -3.77 11.97
N ILE A 220 -15.21 -4.96 11.49
CA ILE A 220 -16.45 -5.67 11.82
C ILE A 220 -16.20 -7.17 11.90
N TYR A 221 -17.09 -7.90 12.56
CA TYR A 221 -16.90 -9.34 12.76
C TYR A 221 -17.27 -10.11 11.49
N GLY A 222 -18.39 -9.79 10.87
CA GLY A 222 -18.84 -10.43 9.64
C GLY A 222 -19.76 -9.52 8.85
N LEU A 223 -19.96 -9.83 7.57
CA LEU A 223 -20.76 -8.98 6.69
C LEU A 223 -21.66 -9.82 5.78
N ARG A 224 -22.93 -9.43 5.72
CA ARG A 224 -23.86 -9.87 4.68
C ARG A 224 -24.47 -8.70 3.94
N ILE A 225 -24.39 -8.73 2.61
CA ILE A 225 -25.06 -7.79 1.70
C ILE A 225 -26.04 -8.58 0.83
N GLU A 226 -27.33 -8.30 0.99
CA GLU A 226 -28.38 -8.97 0.24
C GLU A 226 -28.47 -8.51 -1.22
N GLU A 227 -29.14 -9.29 -2.06
CA GLU A 227 -29.37 -8.96 -3.47
C GLU A 227 -30.04 -7.58 -3.61
N GLY A 228 -29.48 -6.73 -4.47
CA GLY A 228 -29.96 -5.36 -4.67
C GLY A 228 -29.62 -4.38 -3.54
N ALA A 229 -28.89 -4.81 -2.52
CA ALA A 229 -28.27 -3.94 -1.53
C ALA A 229 -26.85 -3.52 -1.92
N GLU A 230 -26.38 -2.42 -1.33
CA GLU A 230 -25.10 -1.81 -1.68
C GLU A 230 -24.30 -1.40 -0.43
N LEU A 231 -22.98 -1.45 -0.53
CA LEU A 231 -22.04 -0.78 0.37
C LEU A 231 -21.04 0.02 -0.47
N THR A 232 -20.86 1.30 -0.15
CA THR A 232 -19.84 2.14 -0.81
C THR A 232 -18.68 2.45 0.16
N LEU A 233 -17.46 2.09 -0.24
CA LEU A 233 -16.25 2.22 0.57
C LEU A 233 -15.70 3.65 0.65
N ASN A 234 -15.98 4.51 -0.34
CA ASN A 234 -15.71 5.95 -0.28
C ASN A 234 -14.27 6.35 0.09
N GLY A 235 -13.28 5.61 -0.38
CA GLY A 235 -11.86 5.83 -0.07
C GLY A 235 -11.37 5.21 1.22
N PHE A 236 -12.20 4.43 1.92
CA PHE A 236 -11.88 3.80 3.21
C PHE A 236 -11.80 2.28 3.14
N ASP A 237 -10.90 1.71 3.94
CA ASP A 237 -10.70 0.27 4.06
C ASP A 237 -11.78 -0.41 4.92
N LEU A 238 -12.05 -1.67 4.61
CA LEU A 238 -12.97 -2.51 5.38
C LEU A 238 -12.27 -3.81 5.81
N ASN A 239 -12.23 -4.06 7.11
CA ASN A 239 -11.63 -5.24 7.72
C ASN A 239 -12.72 -6.12 8.36
N ILE A 240 -12.69 -7.41 8.03
CA ILE A 240 -13.73 -8.38 8.40
C ILE A 240 -13.07 -9.60 9.04
N GLU A 241 -13.29 -9.79 10.35
CA GLU A 241 -12.64 -10.85 11.14
C GLU A 241 -13.09 -12.27 10.76
N LYS A 242 -14.32 -12.42 10.28
CA LYS A 242 -14.93 -13.70 9.94
C LYS A 242 -15.43 -13.68 8.49
N ASP A 243 -16.63 -14.21 8.27
CA ASP A 243 -17.13 -14.55 6.95
C ASP A 243 -17.81 -13.34 6.31
N ILE A 244 -17.65 -13.23 5.00
CA ILE A 244 -18.37 -12.27 4.17
C ILE A 244 -19.24 -13.01 3.14
N SER A 245 -20.49 -12.58 3.01
CA SER A 245 -21.41 -13.04 1.97
C SER A 245 -22.03 -11.84 1.24
N VAL A 246 -21.76 -11.72 -0.06
CA VAL A 246 -22.24 -10.61 -0.90
C VAL A 246 -23.02 -11.16 -2.06
N THR A 247 -24.34 -10.92 -2.06
CA THR A 247 -25.20 -11.10 -3.24
C THR A 247 -25.54 -9.74 -3.87
N GLY A 248 -25.39 -8.64 -3.11
CA GLY A 248 -25.57 -7.27 -3.61
C GLY A 248 -24.33 -6.72 -4.33
N THR A 249 -23.94 -5.50 -3.96
CA THR A 249 -22.83 -4.78 -4.58
C THR A 249 -21.94 -4.14 -3.52
N ILE A 250 -20.62 -4.22 -3.70
CA ILE A 250 -19.66 -3.33 -3.04
C ILE A 250 -19.09 -2.38 -4.10
N LYS A 251 -19.05 -1.09 -3.78
CA LYS A 251 -18.46 -0.04 -4.62
C LYS A 251 -17.22 0.53 -3.95
N ALA A 252 -16.11 0.54 -4.68
CA ALA A 252 -14.87 1.21 -4.30
C ALA A 252 -14.67 2.45 -5.19
N HIS A 253 -13.83 3.39 -4.76
CA HIS A 253 -13.56 4.67 -5.44
C HIS A 253 -12.07 4.88 -5.74
N GLY A 254 -11.20 3.92 -5.46
CA GLY A 254 -9.76 4.02 -5.63
C GLY A 254 -9.04 2.82 -5.02
N ASN A 255 -8.05 3.08 -4.18
CA ASN A 255 -7.11 2.09 -3.65
C ASN A 255 -7.57 1.44 -2.33
N GLU A 256 -8.87 1.38 -2.09
CA GLU A 256 -9.39 0.78 -0.86
C GLU A 256 -9.07 -0.71 -0.80
N SER A 257 -8.98 -1.23 0.42
CA SER A 257 -8.84 -2.65 0.69
C SER A 257 -10.09 -3.22 1.37
N ILE A 258 -10.44 -4.45 0.99
CA ILE A 258 -11.36 -5.31 1.73
C ILE A 258 -10.54 -6.47 2.26
N THR A 259 -10.26 -6.47 3.55
CA THR A 259 -9.46 -7.52 4.22
C THR A 259 -10.39 -8.50 4.92
N VAL A 260 -10.25 -9.78 4.61
CA VAL A 260 -11.13 -10.84 5.14
C VAL A 260 -10.30 -11.97 5.75
N TYR A 261 -10.62 -12.32 6.99
CA TYR A 261 -9.94 -13.38 7.75
C TYR A 261 -10.74 -14.70 7.81
N GLY A 262 -12.02 -14.70 7.44
CA GLY A 262 -12.87 -15.90 7.31
C GLY A 262 -13.23 -16.25 5.87
N ASP A 263 -14.31 -17.01 5.68
CA ASP A 263 -14.74 -17.48 4.35
C ASP A 263 -15.33 -16.34 3.50
N ILE A 264 -15.18 -16.44 2.18
CA ILE A 264 -15.67 -15.44 1.21
C ILE A 264 -16.68 -16.11 0.28
N ASP A 265 -17.89 -15.53 0.18
CA ASP A 265 -18.90 -15.94 -0.81
C ASP A 265 -19.52 -14.76 -1.54
N PHE A 266 -19.14 -14.58 -2.81
CA PHE A 266 -19.68 -13.53 -3.69
C PHE A 266 -20.69 -14.06 -4.71
N THR A 267 -21.32 -15.20 -4.43
CA THR A 267 -22.37 -15.77 -5.29
C THR A 267 -23.51 -14.77 -5.51
N GLY A 268 -23.77 -14.48 -6.79
CA GLY A 268 -24.83 -13.56 -7.23
C GLY A 268 -24.46 -12.08 -7.15
N SER A 269 -23.26 -11.75 -6.67
CA SER A 269 -22.79 -10.37 -6.58
C SER A 269 -22.65 -9.69 -7.94
N SER A 270 -22.82 -8.37 -7.95
CA SER A 270 -22.57 -7.51 -9.11
C SER A 270 -21.51 -6.45 -8.78
N LEU A 271 -20.32 -6.90 -8.36
CA LEU A 271 -19.18 -6.02 -8.06
C LEU A 271 -18.82 -5.12 -9.25
N PHE A 272 -18.57 -3.83 -8.98
CA PHE A 272 -18.04 -2.90 -9.97
C PHE A 272 -16.51 -3.02 -10.08
N GLN A 273 -16.00 -2.89 -11.30
CA GLN A 273 -14.56 -2.94 -11.62
C GLN A 273 -13.92 -1.59 -11.28
N GLU A 274 -13.58 -1.41 -10.01
CA GLU A 274 -12.83 -0.27 -9.51
C GLU A 274 -11.50 -0.76 -8.89
N ASN A 275 -10.56 0.13 -8.60
CA ASN A 275 -9.15 -0.24 -8.33
C ASN A 275 -8.85 -0.71 -6.90
N TYR A 276 -9.74 -1.50 -6.32
CA TYR A 276 -9.60 -1.97 -4.94
C TYR A 276 -8.71 -3.22 -4.84
N THR A 277 -8.28 -3.50 -3.61
CA THR A 277 -7.57 -4.74 -3.26
C THR A 277 -8.44 -5.64 -2.39
N LEU A 278 -8.71 -6.87 -2.84
CA LEU A 278 -9.23 -7.91 -1.97
C LEU A 278 -8.04 -8.59 -1.27
N VAL A 279 -7.99 -8.52 0.06
CA VAL A 279 -6.95 -9.16 0.86
C VAL A 279 -7.55 -10.39 1.55
N ILE A 280 -7.05 -11.57 1.18
CA ILE A 280 -7.40 -12.86 1.80
C ILE A 280 -6.34 -13.13 2.86
N ALA A 281 -6.67 -12.86 4.13
CA ALA A 281 -5.76 -12.86 5.27
C ALA A 281 -6.08 -13.98 6.27
N GLY A 282 -5.25 -14.11 7.31
CA GLY A 282 -5.47 -15.02 8.42
C GLY A 282 -4.49 -16.19 8.48
N ASP A 283 -4.71 -17.07 9.46
CA ASP A 283 -3.83 -18.19 9.81
C ASP A 283 -4.60 -19.53 9.90
N LYS A 284 -5.81 -19.56 9.34
CA LYS A 284 -6.71 -20.72 9.32
C LYS A 284 -7.15 -21.01 7.88
N PRO A 285 -7.57 -22.25 7.59
CA PRO A 285 -8.15 -22.58 6.29
C PRO A 285 -9.37 -21.72 5.95
N GLN A 286 -9.43 -21.19 4.73
CA GLN A 286 -10.54 -20.42 4.19
C GLN A 286 -11.12 -21.07 2.92
N ASN A 287 -12.44 -20.95 2.74
CA ASN A 287 -13.14 -21.28 1.51
C ASN A 287 -13.53 -19.99 0.78
N ILE A 288 -13.12 -19.88 -0.48
CA ILE A 288 -13.22 -18.66 -1.27
C ILE A 288 -14.04 -18.95 -2.53
N ASN A 289 -15.22 -18.36 -2.60
CA ASN A 289 -16.08 -18.34 -3.78
C ASN A 289 -16.12 -16.93 -4.38
N LEU A 290 -15.34 -16.74 -5.44
CA LEU A 290 -15.22 -15.48 -6.18
C LEU A 290 -16.21 -15.35 -7.36
N ALA A 291 -17.09 -16.35 -7.54
CA ALA A 291 -18.21 -16.36 -8.47
C ALA A 291 -17.88 -15.98 -9.93
N ASP A 292 -16.69 -16.33 -10.42
CA ASP A 292 -16.19 -15.99 -11.77
C ASP A 292 -16.21 -14.48 -12.09
N LEU A 293 -16.19 -13.63 -11.04
CA LEU A 293 -16.21 -12.17 -11.16
C LEU A 293 -14.82 -11.61 -11.50
N ARG A 294 -14.78 -10.30 -11.76
CA ARG A 294 -13.55 -9.55 -12.01
C ARG A 294 -13.12 -8.76 -10.78
N TYR A 295 -11.84 -8.87 -10.45
CA TYR A 295 -11.16 -8.20 -9.35
C TYR A 295 -10.02 -7.36 -9.93
N TYR A 296 -9.69 -6.25 -9.28
CA TYR A 296 -8.49 -5.50 -9.63
C TYR A 296 -7.27 -6.19 -9.02
N LYS A 297 -7.01 -6.03 -7.72
CA LYS A 297 -5.92 -6.74 -7.03
C LYS A 297 -6.46 -7.78 -6.05
N ILE A 298 -5.83 -8.95 -6.02
CA ILE A 298 -6.01 -9.96 -4.97
C ILE A 298 -4.67 -10.15 -4.27
N ARG A 299 -4.63 -9.93 -2.96
CA ARG A 299 -3.48 -10.25 -2.11
C ARG A 299 -3.79 -11.48 -1.27
N LEU A 300 -2.88 -12.46 -1.32
CA LEU A 300 -2.94 -13.68 -0.55
C LEU A 300 -1.99 -13.58 0.64
N GLU A 301 -2.51 -13.13 1.77
CA GLU A 301 -1.76 -12.97 3.03
C GLU A 301 -2.07 -14.10 4.03
N ASN A 302 -3.03 -14.98 3.70
CA ASN A 302 -3.35 -16.16 4.51
C ASN A 302 -2.12 -17.08 4.61
N THR A 303 -1.77 -17.49 5.83
CA THR A 303 -0.58 -18.32 6.12
C THR A 303 -0.91 -19.79 6.39
N ASP A 304 -2.08 -20.25 5.94
CA ASP A 304 -2.51 -21.65 5.96
C ASP A 304 -3.07 -22.02 4.57
N THR A 305 -4.36 -22.36 4.44
CA THR A 305 -4.96 -22.95 3.24
C THR A 305 -6.03 -22.03 2.67
N VAL A 306 -5.92 -21.71 1.39
CA VAL A 306 -6.91 -20.93 0.63
C VAL A 306 -7.55 -21.83 -0.43
N ASN A 307 -8.83 -22.17 -0.25
CA ASN A 307 -9.58 -23.04 -1.16
C ASN A 307 -10.48 -22.22 -2.10
N PHE A 308 -10.07 -22.03 -3.35
CA PHE A 308 -10.92 -21.42 -4.37
C PHE A 308 -11.92 -22.42 -4.94
N SER A 309 -13.21 -22.23 -4.67
CA SER A 309 -14.30 -23.07 -5.18
C SER A 309 -14.84 -22.63 -6.54
N THR A 310 -14.38 -21.50 -7.07
CA THR A 310 -14.76 -20.99 -8.39
C THR A 310 -13.56 -20.38 -9.10
N GLY A 311 -13.70 -20.14 -10.41
CA GLY A 311 -12.78 -19.29 -11.12
C GLY A 311 -12.94 -17.82 -10.74
N PHE A 312 -12.07 -17.00 -11.33
CA PHE A 312 -12.11 -15.55 -11.23
C PHE A 312 -11.22 -14.90 -12.32
N TYR A 313 -11.42 -13.61 -12.51
CA TYR A 313 -10.55 -12.75 -13.30
C TYR A 313 -9.90 -11.73 -12.37
N ALA A 314 -8.58 -11.55 -12.42
CA ALA A 314 -7.88 -10.53 -11.64
C ALA A 314 -6.91 -9.74 -12.51
N PHE A 315 -6.77 -8.45 -12.26
CA PHE A 315 -5.67 -7.69 -12.85
C PHE A 315 -4.34 -8.10 -12.20
N GLU A 316 -4.28 -8.27 -10.88
CA GLU A 316 -3.11 -8.81 -10.20
C GLU A 316 -3.50 -9.84 -9.14
N VAL A 317 -2.72 -10.91 -9.06
CA VAL A 317 -2.69 -11.82 -7.90
C VAL A 317 -1.28 -11.80 -7.33
N ARG A 318 -1.17 -11.48 -6.04
CA ARG A 318 0.11 -11.39 -5.34
C ARG A 318 0.12 -12.21 -4.05
N SER A 319 1.23 -12.92 -3.82
CA SER A 319 1.60 -13.53 -2.54
C SER A 319 3.09 -13.31 -2.30
N ASP A 320 3.45 -12.74 -1.14
CA ASP A 320 4.82 -12.49 -0.71
C ASP A 320 5.02 -13.16 0.67
N LEU A 321 5.76 -14.28 0.74
CA LEU A 321 5.94 -15.07 1.97
C LEU A 321 7.41 -15.18 2.37
N SER A 322 7.72 -14.85 3.63
CA SER A 322 9.09 -14.86 4.17
C SER A 322 9.43 -16.07 5.02
N ASP A 323 8.47 -16.71 5.69
CA ASP A 323 8.75 -17.72 6.72
C ASP A 323 7.61 -18.72 6.99
N SER A 324 6.41 -18.51 6.45
CA SER A 324 5.25 -19.40 6.59
C SER A 324 5.02 -20.26 5.34
N THR A 325 4.05 -21.18 5.42
CA THR A 325 3.61 -22.02 4.29
C THR A 325 2.21 -21.61 3.87
N GLN A 326 1.95 -21.50 2.57
CA GLN A 326 0.62 -21.20 2.03
C GLN A 326 0.20 -22.27 1.03
N ASN A 327 -0.98 -22.87 1.27
CA ASN A 327 -1.57 -23.87 0.39
C ASN A 327 -2.73 -23.26 -0.40
N ILE A 328 -2.52 -22.97 -1.68
CA ILE A 328 -3.54 -22.46 -2.58
C ILE A 328 -4.13 -23.61 -3.38
N ILE A 329 -5.40 -23.91 -3.13
CA ILE A 329 -6.13 -25.02 -3.73
C ILE A 329 -7.18 -24.45 -4.68
N PHE A 330 -7.14 -24.83 -5.95
CA PHE A 330 -8.12 -24.44 -6.95
C PHE A 330 -9.06 -25.60 -7.27
N GLN A 331 -10.37 -25.34 -7.31
CA GLN A 331 -11.33 -26.35 -7.71
C GLN A 331 -11.02 -26.86 -9.13
N GLN A 332 -11.00 -28.18 -9.30
CA GLN A 332 -10.73 -28.82 -10.59
C GLN A 332 -11.59 -28.23 -11.73
N GLY A 333 -11.00 -28.04 -12.91
CA GLY A 333 -11.71 -27.52 -14.08
C GLY A 333 -12.15 -26.06 -14.01
N THR A 334 -11.98 -25.36 -12.88
CA THR A 334 -12.21 -23.91 -12.81
C THR A 334 -11.16 -23.16 -13.61
N THR A 335 -11.52 -21.96 -14.08
CA THR A 335 -10.62 -21.09 -14.84
C THR A 335 -10.27 -19.84 -14.05
N VAL A 336 -8.98 -19.67 -13.80
CA VAL A 336 -8.41 -18.48 -13.19
C VAL A 336 -7.69 -17.69 -14.28
N LYS A 337 -8.08 -16.42 -14.49
CA LYS A 337 -7.42 -15.53 -15.45
C LYS A 337 -6.81 -14.35 -14.74
N VAL A 338 -5.51 -14.17 -14.91
CA VAL A 338 -4.75 -13.14 -14.20
C VAL A 338 -3.95 -12.35 -15.21
N HIS A 339 -4.00 -11.01 -15.16
CA HIS A 339 -3.09 -10.21 -15.96
C HIS A 339 -1.67 -10.32 -15.38
N ASN A 340 -1.46 -9.97 -14.11
CA ASN A 340 -0.16 -10.04 -13.42
C ASN A 340 -0.15 -11.10 -12.30
N LEU A 341 0.73 -12.10 -12.37
CA LEU A 341 0.87 -13.12 -11.33
C LEU A 341 2.23 -13.00 -10.62
N ILE A 342 2.21 -12.67 -9.33
CA ILE A 342 3.41 -12.45 -8.51
C ILE A 342 3.35 -13.40 -7.32
N LEU A 343 4.22 -14.40 -7.26
CA LEU A 343 4.29 -15.36 -6.18
C LEU A 343 5.75 -15.46 -5.72
N HIS A 344 6.04 -14.88 -4.55
CA HIS A 344 7.38 -14.81 -3.97
C HIS A 344 7.43 -15.66 -2.70
N GLY A 345 7.85 -16.91 -2.87
CA GLY A 345 8.19 -17.82 -1.79
C GLY A 345 9.69 -17.91 -1.53
N LEU A 346 10.09 -18.88 -0.72
CA LEU A 346 11.46 -19.15 -0.34
C LEU A 346 12.29 -19.77 -1.48
N GLY A 347 13.52 -19.28 -1.66
CA GLY A 347 14.37 -19.62 -2.81
C GLY A 347 15.06 -21.00 -2.80
N SER A 348 15.01 -21.77 -1.71
CA SER A 348 15.57 -23.13 -1.66
C SER A 348 14.56 -24.22 -1.30
N ASP A 349 13.48 -23.85 -0.62
CA ASP A 349 12.43 -24.74 -0.15
C ASP A 349 11.07 -24.07 -0.44
N PRO A 350 10.40 -24.40 -1.56
CA PRO A 350 9.13 -23.80 -1.90
C PRO A 350 8.13 -23.87 -0.76
N ASN A 351 7.53 -22.73 -0.44
CA ASN A 351 6.55 -22.57 0.63
C ASN A 351 5.19 -22.06 0.14
N ILE A 352 5.06 -21.80 -1.16
CA ILE A 352 3.78 -21.53 -1.83
C ILE A 352 3.39 -22.76 -2.64
N PHE A 353 2.34 -23.45 -2.23
CA PHE A 353 1.84 -24.66 -2.88
C PHE A 353 0.62 -24.33 -3.73
N LEU A 354 0.69 -24.57 -5.03
CA LEU A 354 -0.45 -24.49 -5.96
C LEU A 354 -0.94 -25.91 -6.26
N ARG A 355 -2.20 -26.20 -5.95
CA ARG A 355 -2.78 -27.54 -6.09
C ARG A 355 -4.17 -27.50 -6.72
N SER A 356 -4.56 -28.59 -7.39
CA SER A 356 -5.96 -28.87 -7.69
C SER A 356 -6.68 -29.45 -6.48
N SER A 357 -7.97 -29.16 -6.35
CA SER A 357 -8.85 -29.75 -5.33
C SER A 357 -9.05 -31.27 -5.51
N LEU A 358 -8.81 -31.79 -6.71
CA LEU A 358 -8.84 -33.22 -6.99
C LEU A 358 -7.52 -33.65 -7.66
N PRO A 359 -6.65 -34.38 -6.95
CA PRO A 359 -5.38 -34.82 -7.50
C PRO A 359 -5.54 -35.61 -8.82
N GLY A 360 -4.90 -35.11 -9.88
CA GLY A 360 -4.94 -35.66 -11.22
C GLY A 360 -5.92 -35.03 -12.19
N GLU A 361 -6.78 -34.13 -11.73
CA GLU A 361 -7.63 -33.31 -12.58
C GLU A 361 -7.13 -31.86 -12.55
N ALA A 362 -6.84 -31.29 -13.71
CA ALA A 362 -6.21 -29.97 -13.76
C ALA A 362 -7.19 -28.82 -13.44
N TRP A 363 -6.69 -27.77 -12.79
CA TRP A 363 -7.30 -26.44 -12.83
C TRP A 363 -6.71 -25.63 -14.00
N GLN A 364 -7.45 -24.65 -14.52
CA GLN A 364 -7.05 -23.88 -15.70
C GLN A 364 -6.54 -22.50 -15.28
N LEU A 365 -5.33 -22.15 -15.73
CA LEU A 365 -4.69 -20.86 -15.50
C LEU A 365 -4.50 -20.13 -16.83
N THR A 366 -4.79 -18.83 -16.87
CA THR A 366 -4.43 -17.97 -17.99
C THR A 366 -3.74 -16.73 -17.44
N VAL A 367 -2.40 -16.69 -17.56
CA VAL A 367 -1.64 -15.47 -17.33
C VAL A 367 -1.34 -14.81 -18.68
N TYR A 368 -1.64 -13.53 -18.81
CA TYR A 368 -1.50 -12.81 -20.09
C TYR A 368 -0.78 -11.47 -20.00
N GLY A 369 -0.32 -11.08 -18.82
CA GLY A 369 0.56 -9.93 -18.57
C GLY A 369 1.87 -10.36 -17.90
N TYR A 370 2.24 -9.69 -16.79
CA TYR A 370 3.50 -9.95 -16.10
C TYR A 370 3.47 -11.21 -15.22
N GLN A 371 4.61 -11.90 -15.08
CA GLN A 371 4.78 -12.99 -14.12
C GLN A 371 6.09 -12.86 -13.35
N SER A 372 6.05 -13.16 -12.05
CA SER A 372 7.20 -13.27 -11.16
C SER A 372 6.97 -14.43 -10.21
N LEU A 373 7.51 -15.59 -10.52
CA LEU A 373 7.22 -16.83 -9.79
C LEU A 373 8.52 -17.36 -9.20
N ALA A 374 8.61 -17.39 -7.87
CA ALA A 374 9.75 -17.90 -7.14
C ALA A 374 9.28 -18.69 -5.92
N GLY A 375 9.96 -19.79 -5.59
CA GLY A 375 9.61 -20.57 -4.39
C GLY A 375 8.22 -21.21 -4.43
N VAL A 376 7.72 -21.55 -5.62
CA VAL A 376 6.42 -22.22 -5.79
C VAL A 376 6.59 -23.72 -6.01
N ASP A 377 5.68 -24.51 -5.48
CA ASP A 377 5.51 -25.92 -5.82
C ASP A 377 4.14 -26.07 -6.48
N VAL A 378 4.11 -26.56 -7.71
CA VAL A 378 2.88 -26.62 -8.52
C VAL A 378 2.54 -28.06 -8.88
N GLN A 379 1.27 -28.44 -8.78
CA GLN A 379 0.75 -29.72 -9.25
C GLN A 379 -0.62 -29.54 -9.92
N ASP A 380 -0.86 -30.30 -10.99
CA ASP A 380 -2.15 -30.36 -11.69
C ASP A 380 -2.62 -29.00 -12.23
N SER A 381 -1.73 -28.18 -12.81
CA SER A 381 -2.04 -26.88 -13.42
C SER A 381 -1.97 -26.92 -14.95
N ASP A 382 -3.01 -26.47 -15.64
CA ASP A 382 -2.97 -26.23 -17.08
C ASP A 382 -2.93 -24.73 -17.39
N ALA A 383 -1.75 -24.21 -17.74
CA ALA A 383 -1.54 -22.82 -18.10
C ALA A 383 -1.54 -22.57 -19.62
N SER A 384 -1.96 -23.54 -20.44
CA SER A 384 -1.77 -23.53 -21.90
C SER A 384 -2.53 -22.42 -22.65
N ALA A 385 -3.54 -21.82 -22.03
CA ALA A 385 -4.27 -20.69 -22.59
C ALA A 385 -3.55 -19.33 -22.42
N GLY A 386 -2.49 -19.28 -21.60
CA GLY A 386 -1.71 -18.07 -21.32
C GLY A 386 -0.27 -18.14 -21.82
N LEU A 387 0.56 -17.24 -21.28
CA LEU A 387 2.01 -17.23 -21.47
C LEU A 387 2.66 -18.49 -20.86
N LEU A 388 3.79 -18.91 -21.42
CA LEU A 388 4.66 -19.92 -20.78
C LEU A 388 5.07 -19.40 -19.40
N LEU A 389 4.71 -20.12 -18.34
CA LEU A 389 5.00 -19.70 -16.98
C LEU A 389 6.40 -20.13 -16.56
N THR A 390 7.21 -19.20 -16.09
CA THR A 390 8.61 -19.45 -15.73
C THR A 390 8.79 -19.27 -14.23
N ALA A 391 9.14 -20.36 -13.55
CA ALA A 391 9.24 -20.40 -12.10
C ALA A 391 10.68 -20.68 -11.65
N VAL A 392 11.25 -19.76 -10.88
CA VAL A 392 12.62 -19.84 -10.33
C VAL A 392 12.57 -20.56 -8.99
N SER A 393 13.59 -21.35 -8.65
CA SER A 393 13.67 -21.96 -7.31
C SER A 393 12.39 -22.70 -6.91
N SER A 394 11.79 -23.41 -7.86
CA SER A 394 10.44 -23.93 -7.79
C SER A 394 10.40 -25.41 -8.12
N ILE A 395 9.34 -26.10 -7.69
CA ILE A 395 9.16 -27.54 -7.84
C ILE A 395 8.00 -27.84 -8.80
N ASP A 396 8.27 -28.71 -9.77
CA ASP A 396 7.25 -29.39 -10.57
C ASP A 396 6.81 -30.67 -9.86
N SER A 397 5.71 -30.63 -9.11
CA SER A 397 5.10 -31.81 -8.48
C SER A 397 4.25 -32.65 -9.45
N GLY A 398 4.27 -32.30 -10.75
CA GLY A 398 3.73 -33.11 -11.84
C GLY A 398 2.41 -32.60 -12.42
N ARG A 399 2.15 -33.03 -13.67
CA ARG A 399 0.94 -32.72 -14.46
C ARG A 399 0.70 -31.22 -14.66
N ASN A 400 1.78 -30.48 -14.82
CA ASN A 400 1.74 -29.07 -15.18
C ASN A 400 1.94 -28.90 -16.69
N THR A 401 1.10 -28.08 -17.34
CA THR A 401 1.20 -27.76 -18.76
C THR A 401 1.50 -26.28 -18.95
N ASN A 402 2.44 -25.96 -19.85
CA ASN A 402 2.89 -24.58 -20.13
C ASN A 402 3.62 -23.91 -18.95
N TRP A 403 4.43 -24.70 -18.23
CA TRP A 403 5.32 -24.25 -17.17
C TRP A 403 6.78 -24.64 -17.49
N ASP A 404 7.73 -23.79 -17.10
CA ASP A 404 9.17 -24.00 -17.13
C ASP A 404 9.77 -23.77 -15.73
N PHE A 405 10.10 -24.87 -15.06
CA PHE A 405 10.72 -24.88 -13.73
C PHE A 405 12.25 -24.94 -13.78
N ASN A 406 12.84 -25.11 -14.97
CA ASN A 406 14.29 -25.12 -15.14
C ASN A 406 14.83 -23.74 -15.53
N PHE A 407 14.01 -22.71 -15.31
CA PHE A 407 14.30 -21.34 -15.66
C PHE A 407 15.42 -20.77 -14.78
N THR A 408 16.40 -20.09 -15.38
CA THR A 408 17.50 -19.43 -14.67
C THR A 408 17.70 -17.99 -15.15
N TRP A 409 17.94 -17.09 -14.19
CA TRP A 409 18.37 -15.72 -14.47
C TRP A 409 19.90 -15.64 -14.63
N SER A 410 20.35 -14.76 -15.51
CA SER A 410 21.68 -14.15 -15.40
C SER A 410 21.58 -13.02 -14.38
N GLU A 411 22.00 -13.30 -13.14
CA GLU A 411 21.91 -12.36 -12.02
C GLU A 411 23.08 -11.38 -12.01
N TRP A 412 22.77 -10.09 -11.94
CA TRP A 412 23.77 -9.04 -11.78
C TRP A 412 24.25 -8.98 -10.33
N LEU A 413 25.55 -9.20 -10.12
CA LEU A 413 26.22 -9.04 -8.83
C LEU A 413 26.81 -7.64 -8.68
N GLY A 414 27.44 -7.12 -9.75
CA GLY A 414 28.08 -5.80 -9.77
C GLY A 414 29.22 -5.61 -8.76
N THR A 415 29.84 -6.71 -8.30
CA THR A 415 30.82 -6.70 -7.20
C THR A 415 32.21 -6.24 -7.62
N VAL A 416 32.53 -6.23 -8.92
CA VAL A 416 33.83 -5.81 -9.44
C VAL A 416 33.78 -4.40 -10.02
N SER A 417 32.72 -4.09 -10.77
CA SER A 417 32.50 -2.76 -11.36
C SER A 417 31.03 -2.58 -11.73
N SER A 418 30.66 -1.37 -12.16
CA SER A 418 29.33 -1.11 -12.72
C SER A 418 29.20 -1.47 -14.20
N ASP A 419 30.20 -2.13 -14.81
CA ASP A 419 30.25 -2.34 -16.26
C ASP A 419 29.55 -3.65 -16.66
N PHE A 420 28.45 -3.55 -17.43
CA PHE A 420 27.69 -4.70 -17.95
C PHE A 420 28.59 -5.72 -18.64
N SER A 421 29.58 -5.25 -19.39
CA SER A 421 30.46 -6.08 -20.23
C SER A 421 31.54 -6.81 -19.45
N ASN A 422 31.63 -6.64 -18.13
CA ASN A 422 32.58 -7.38 -17.30
C ASN A 422 31.97 -8.72 -16.83
N PRO A 423 32.45 -9.88 -17.32
CA PRO A 423 31.90 -11.19 -16.96
C PRO A 423 31.95 -11.48 -15.45
N GLN A 424 32.87 -10.88 -14.70
CA GLN A 424 32.98 -11.10 -13.25
C GLN A 424 31.87 -10.44 -12.42
N ASN A 425 31.04 -9.60 -13.05
CA ASN A 425 29.87 -9.01 -12.40
C ASN A 425 28.61 -9.90 -12.50
N TRP A 426 28.68 -11.07 -13.14
CA TRP A 426 27.54 -11.96 -13.37
C TRP A 426 27.68 -13.25 -12.56
N SER A 427 26.55 -13.77 -12.04
CA SER A 427 26.54 -14.97 -11.18
C SER A 427 27.08 -16.23 -11.85
N ASP A 428 26.90 -16.37 -13.16
CA ASP A 428 27.42 -17.47 -13.99
C ASP A 428 28.81 -17.17 -14.61
N GLY A 429 29.36 -15.97 -14.34
CA GLY A 429 30.62 -15.51 -14.90
C GLY A 429 30.59 -15.26 -16.41
N GLN A 430 29.41 -15.12 -17.03
CA GLN A 430 29.23 -14.87 -18.46
C GLN A 430 28.51 -13.55 -18.70
N VAL A 431 28.90 -12.80 -19.73
CA VAL A 431 28.19 -11.56 -20.12
C VAL A 431 26.89 -11.95 -20.83
N PRO A 432 25.72 -11.46 -20.37
CA PRO A 432 24.44 -11.75 -20.99
C PRO A 432 24.33 -11.28 -22.44
N GLY A 433 23.55 -12.02 -23.24
CA GLY A 433 23.27 -11.70 -24.64
C GLY A 433 21.82 -11.98 -25.02
N SER A 434 21.55 -12.18 -26.32
CA SER A 434 20.18 -12.24 -26.86
C SER A 434 19.34 -13.42 -26.37
N THR A 435 19.94 -14.40 -25.71
CA THR A 435 19.25 -15.55 -25.10
C THR A 435 19.15 -15.43 -23.58
N SER A 436 19.77 -14.41 -23.00
CA SER A 436 19.87 -14.26 -21.55
C SER A 436 18.70 -13.43 -21.02
N ARG A 437 18.14 -13.89 -19.91
CA ARG A 437 17.19 -13.14 -19.12
C ARG A 437 17.95 -12.57 -17.93
N VAL A 438 17.98 -11.25 -17.83
CA VAL A 438 18.78 -10.53 -16.84
C VAL A 438 17.90 -10.09 -15.69
N HIS A 439 18.38 -10.31 -14.47
CA HIS A 439 17.77 -9.77 -13.26
C HIS A 439 18.81 -8.95 -12.48
N VAL A 440 18.39 -7.76 -12.05
CA VAL A 440 19.21 -6.80 -11.31
C VAL A 440 18.50 -6.46 -10.01
N ASP A 441 18.72 -7.29 -8.99
CA ASP A 441 18.21 -7.09 -7.62
C ASP A 441 19.38 -6.96 -6.61
N THR A 442 20.13 -5.87 -6.73
CA THR A 442 21.25 -5.51 -5.86
C THR A 442 21.44 -3.98 -5.85
N PRO A 443 21.95 -3.39 -4.76
CA PRO A 443 22.30 -1.96 -4.73
C PRO A 443 23.46 -1.59 -5.68
N ASN A 444 24.20 -2.56 -6.24
CA ASN A 444 25.32 -2.29 -7.14
C ASN A 444 24.81 -1.88 -8.54
N PRO A 445 25.15 -0.68 -9.05
CA PRO A 445 24.60 -0.20 -10.31
C PRO A 445 25.17 -0.94 -11.53
N MET A 446 24.32 -1.21 -12.52
CA MET A 446 24.69 -1.74 -13.83
C MET A 446 24.67 -0.64 -14.89
N ILE A 447 25.73 -0.51 -15.67
CA ILE A 447 25.85 0.47 -16.76
C ILE A 447 26.12 -0.26 -18.07
N ILE A 448 25.23 -0.09 -19.04
CA ILE A 448 25.38 -0.57 -20.41
C ILE A 448 26.01 0.55 -21.25
N LYS A 449 27.19 0.29 -21.83
CA LYS A 449 27.99 1.25 -22.61
C LYS A 449 28.14 0.89 -24.09
N GLU A 450 27.53 -0.21 -24.50
CA GLU A 450 27.53 -0.72 -25.88
C GLU A 450 26.12 -1.21 -26.21
N ASN A 451 25.81 -1.38 -27.50
CA ASN A 451 24.51 -1.90 -27.89
C ASN A 451 24.33 -3.34 -27.38
N VAL A 452 23.23 -3.61 -26.68
CA VAL A 452 22.94 -4.93 -26.11
C VAL A 452 21.59 -5.43 -26.59
N THR A 453 21.51 -6.72 -26.89
CA THR A 453 20.24 -7.44 -27.06
C THR A 453 20.11 -8.45 -25.94
N LEU A 454 18.98 -8.44 -25.22
CA LEU A 454 18.64 -9.38 -24.15
C LEU A 454 17.32 -10.08 -24.47
N LEU A 455 17.09 -11.23 -23.85
CA LEU A 455 15.79 -11.89 -23.92
C LEU A 455 14.79 -11.17 -22.99
N ASN A 456 15.12 -10.97 -21.71
CA ASN A 456 14.39 -10.10 -20.77
C ASN A 456 15.35 -9.23 -19.96
N LEU A 457 14.83 -8.14 -19.41
CA LEU A 457 15.48 -7.36 -18.37
C LEU A 457 14.49 -7.08 -17.23
N THR A 458 14.82 -7.55 -16.03
CA THR A 458 14.10 -7.26 -14.79
C THR A 458 15.00 -6.44 -13.87
N VAL A 459 14.51 -5.33 -13.33
CA VAL A 459 15.27 -4.41 -12.47
C VAL A 459 14.53 -4.12 -11.17
N GLY A 460 15.20 -4.24 -10.03
CA GLY A 460 14.60 -4.05 -8.71
C GLY A 460 14.06 -5.35 -8.13
N GLY A 461 13.39 -5.22 -6.98
CA GLY A 461 13.00 -6.35 -6.14
C GLY A 461 13.21 -6.03 -4.66
N MET A 462 13.53 -7.05 -3.86
CA MET A 462 13.73 -6.92 -2.42
C MET A 462 14.97 -6.07 -2.08
N ASN A 463 16.03 -6.21 -2.86
CA ASN A 463 17.32 -5.56 -2.62
C ASN A 463 17.48 -4.26 -3.43
N GLY A 464 16.50 -3.93 -4.26
CA GLY A 464 16.52 -2.80 -5.19
C GLY A 464 17.39 -3.07 -6.41
N GLY A 465 17.47 -2.14 -7.34
CA GLY A 465 18.29 -2.36 -8.54
C GLY A 465 18.41 -1.09 -9.36
N SER A 466 19.58 -0.86 -9.97
CA SER A 466 19.80 0.30 -10.81
C SER A 466 20.47 -0.07 -12.11
N VAL A 467 19.83 0.26 -13.23
CA VAL A 467 20.36 0.08 -14.58
C VAL A 467 20.43 1.42 -15.31
N THR A 468 21.59 1.76 -15.88
CA THR A 468 21.76 2.90 -16.78
C THR A 468 22.17 2.41 -18.17
N ALA A 469 21.26 2.58 -19.14
CA ALA A 469 21.49 2.29 -20.55
C ALA A 469 22.01 3.53 -21.28
N ASN A 470 23.34 3.65 -21.40
CA ASN A 470 23.99 4.74 -22.16
C ASN A 470 24.04 4.48 -23.67
N GLU A 471 23.78 3.24 -24.09
CA GLU A 471 23.66 2.81 -25.48
C GLU A 471 22.33 2.07 -25.72
N SER A 472 22.04 1.75 -26.97
CA SER A 472 20.74 1.18 -27.34
C SER A 472 20.55 -0.23 -26.77
N VAL A 473 19.37 -0.50 -26.24
CA VAL A 473 19.01 -1.82 -25.69
C VAL A 473 17.82 -2.38 -26.47
N THR A 474 17.94 -3.63 -26.92
CA THR A 474 16.82 -4.38 -27.51
C THR A 474 16.45 -5.53 -26.58
N ILE A 475 15.19 -5.58 -26.16
CA ILE A 475 14.64 -6.66 -25.34
C ILE A 475 13.69 -7.48 -26.21
N LEU A 476 13.93 -8.78 -26.34
CA LEU A 476 13.17 -9.65 -27.26
C LEU A 476 11.85 -10.15 -26.67
N GLU A 477 11.74 -10.20 -25.34
CA GLU A 477 10.51 -10.47 -24.59
C GLU A 477 10.17 -9.21 -23.78
N ASN A 478 10.15 -9.29 -22.45
CA ASN A 478 9.61 -8.23 -21.59
C ASN A 478 10.70 -7.44 -20.86
N LEU A 479 10.37 -6.18 -20.58
CA LEU A 479 11.13 -5.30 -19.70
C LEU A 479 10.30 -5.00 -18.46
N VAL A 480 10.87 -5.27 -17.29
CA VAL A 480 10.15 -5.13 -16.02
C VAL A 480 11.00 -4.34 -15.05
N VAL A 481 10.39 -3.32 -14.44
CA VAL A 481 10.98 -2.63 -13.30
C VAL A 481 10.06 -2.87 -12.11
N LEU A 482 10.60 -3.57 -11.13
CA LEU A 482 9.95 -3.92 -9.87
C LEU A 482 10.08 -2.76 -8.87
N THR A 483 9.47 -2.95 -7.70
CA THR A 483 9.66 -2.07 -6.54
C THR A 483 11.15 -1.85 -6.27
N ASN A 484 11.52 -0.63 -5.88
CA ASN A 484 12.92 -0.20 -5.66
C ASN A 484 13.84 -0.32 -6.90
N GLY A 485 13.28 -0.63 -8.08
CA GLY A 485 14.01 -0.65 -9.34
C GLY A 485 14.11 0.74 -9.96
N THR A 486 15.30 1.10 -10.42
CA THR A 486 15.56 2.32 -11.20
C THR A 486 16.14 1.96 -12.55
N LEU A 487 15.46 2.37 -13.62
CA LEU A 487 15.94 2.25 -15.00
C LEU A 487 16.17 3.63 -15.61
N VAL A 488 17.37 3.87 -16.11
CA VAL A 488 17.75 5.11 -16.80
C VAL A 488 18.02 4.78 -18.26
N ILE A 489 17.22 5.32 -19.18
CA ILE A 489 17.35 5.13 -20.63
C ILE A 489 17.85 6.41 -21.27
N ASN A 490 19.05 6.40 -21.84
CA ASN A 490 19.65 7.56 -22.52
C ASN A 490 19.61 7.47 -24.04
N LYS A 491 19.31 6.29 -24.59
CA LYS A 491 19.27 6.01 -26.03
C LYS A 491 18.02 5.22 -26.39
N PRO A 492 17.64 5.16 -27.68
CA PRO A 492 16.49 4.39 -28.11
C PRO A 492 16.53 2.95 -27.58
N THR A 493 15.46 2.55 -26.92
CA THR A 493 15.23 1.19 -26.42
C THR A 493 14.03 0.59 -27.12
N VAL A 494 14.17 -0.66 -27.55
CA VAL A 494 13.09 -1.43 -28.19
C VAL A 494 12.77 -2.63 -27.32
N VAL A 495 11.50 -2.85 -27.04
CA VAL A 495 10.97 -4.01 -26.32
C VAL A 495 9.97 -4.70 -27.23
N ASN A 496 10.26 -5.93 -27.64
CA ASN A 496 9.40 -6.70 -28.54
C ASN A 496 8.18 -7.30 -27.83
N GLY A 497 8.26 -7.53 -26.52
CA GLY A 497 7.14 -7.85 -25.65
C GLY A 497 6.59 -6.62 -24.95
N SER A 498 6.18 -6.81 -23.70
CA SER A 498 5.54 -5.77 -22.88
C SER A 498 6.51 -5.10 -21.91
N VAL A 499 6.16 -3.90 -21.48
CA VAL A 499 6.85 -3.15 -20.42
C VAL A 499 5.95 -3.04 -19.20
N SER A 500 6.46 -3.43 -18.03
CA SER A 500 5.76 -3.25 -16.74
C SER A 500 6.62 -2.46 -15.77
N LEU A 501 6.09 -1.37 -15.24
CA LEU A 501 6.67 -0.59 -14.15
C LEU A 501 5.75 -0.74 -12.93
N ASN A 502 6.16 -1.56 -11.95
CA ASN A 502 5.36 -1.91 -10.77
C ASN A 502 5.49 -0.83 -9.69
N GLY A 503 4.58 -0.81 -8.70
CA GLY A 503 4.63 0.21 -7.64
C GLY A 503 6.01 0.34 -6.97
N GLY A 504 6.52 1.57 -6.90
CA GLY A 504 7.86 1.91 -6.43
C GLY A 504 8.97 1.83 -7.49
N ALA A 505 8.65 1.49 -8.74
CA ALA A 505 9.57 1.56 -9.88
C ALA A 505 9.83 3.00 -10.32
N ASN A 506 11.04 3.28 -10.78
CA ASN A 506 11.44 4.58 -11.36
C ASN A 506 12.05 4.39 -12.74
N LEU A 507 11.48 5.04 -13.75
CA LEU A 507 12.05 5.15 -15.10
C LEU A 507 12.44 6.60 -15.40
N SER A 508 13.67 6.82 -15.85
CA SER A 508 14.19 8.16 -16.11
C SER A 508 15.17 8.19 -17.30
N HIS A 509 15.77 9.35 -17.57
CA HIS A 509 16.96 9.50 -18.41
C HIS A 509 17.97 10.41 -17.69
N SER A 510 19.25 10.32 -18.01
CA SER A 510 20.28 11.17 -17.40
C SER A 510 20.15 12.63 -17.83
N GLY A 511 20.41 13.55 -16.92
CA GLY A 511 20.38 15.00 -17.15
C GLY A 511 20.68 15.77 -15.86
N PRO A 512 20.59 17.12 -15.87
CA PRO A 512 20.38 17.99 -17.03
C PRO A 512 21.54 17.97 -18.04
N GLN A 513 21.33 18.56 -19.22
CA GLN A 513 22.26 18.46 -20.35
C GLN A 513 22.37 19.75 -21.18
N ASN A 514 23.50 19.96 -21.88
CA ASN A 514 23.72 21.18 -22.68
C ASN A 514 23.25 21.03 -24.14
N THR A 515 23.10 19.80 -24.60
CA THR A 515 22.64 19.42 -25.93
C THR A 515 21.53 18.39 -25.79
N GLU A 516 20.69 18.25 -26.81
CA GLU A 516 19.58 17.29 -26.78
C GLU A 516 20.09 15.87 -27.08
N VAL A 517 20.52 15.14 -26.05
CA VAL A 517 21.19 13.84 -26.18
C VAL A 517 20.40 12.70 -25.54
N ASN A 518 20.03 12.87 -24.27
CA ASN A 518 19.35 11.85 -23.47
C ASN A 518 17.86 12.17 -23.41
N LYS A 519 17.05 11.20 -23.81
CA LYS A 519 15.58 11.22 -23.73
C LYS A 519 15.14 9.79 -23.48
N ILE A 520 13.99 9.61 -22.82
CA ILE A 520 13.32 8.32 -22.89
C ILE A 520 12.75 8.25 -24.31
N ASP A 521 13.27 7.31 -25.10
CA ASP A 521 12.79 6.96 -26.43
C ASP A 521 12.57 5.45 -26.47
N LEU A 522 11.33 5.05 -26.22
CA LEU A 522 10.94 3.68 -25.96
C LEU A 522 9.90 3.23 -27.00
N THR A 523 10.22 2.14 -27.70
CA THR A 523 9.29 1.44 -28.59
C THR A 523 8.92 0.11 -27.97
N VAL A 524 7.63 -0.17 -27.85
CA VAL A 524 7.07 -1.36 -27.22
C VAL A 524 6.11 -2.02 -28.20
N HIS A 525 6.39 -3.26 -28.61
CA HIS A 525 5.54 -4.00 -29.54
C HIS A 525 4.43 -4.78 -28.83
N GLY A 526 4.50 -4.92 -27.51
CA GLY A 526 3.42 -5.43 -26.65
C GLY A 526 2.63 -4.31 -25.96
N ASP A 527 2.26 -4.55 -24.70
CA ASP A 527 1.55 -3.60 -23.83
C ASP A 527 2.53 -2.82 -22.94
N PHE A 528 2.10 -1.64 -22.48
CA PHE A 528 2.80 -0.85 -21.48
C PHE A 528 1.92 -0.64 -20.25
N TYR A 529 2.43 -1.04 -19.09
CA TYR A 529 1.75 -0.91 -17.81
C TYR A 529 2.57 -0.05 -16.84
N LEU A 530 2.01 1.08 -16.38
CA LEU A 530 2.54 1.89 -15.28
C LEU A 530 1.62 1.75 -14.08
N ASP A 531 2.02 0.94 -13.11
CA ASP A 531 1.26 0.70 -11.88
C ASP A 531 1.14 1.97 -11.03
N GLU A 532 0.23 1.93 -10.07
CA GLU A 532 0.20 2.93 -9.03
C GLU A 532 1.53 2.98 -8.26
N ASN A 533 1.95 4.19 -7.84
CA ASN A 533 3.24 4.45 -7.19
C ASN A 533 4.48 4.18 -8.05
N ALA A 534 4.33 3.72 -9.28
CA ALA A 534 5.40 3.73 -10.27
C ALA A 534 5.53 5.14 -10.87
N VAL A 535 6.77 5.55 -11.16
CA VAL A 535 7.06 6.90 -11.61
C VAL A 535 7.94 6.87 -12.86
N ILE A 536 7.56 7.66 -13.86
CA ILE A 536 8.45 8.10 -14.93
C ILE A 536 8.80 9.57 -14.64
N ASP A 537 9.95 9.84 -14.03
CA ASP A 537 10.37 11.19 -13.66
C ASP A 537 11.56 11.64 -14.49
N VAL A 538 11.32 12.61 -15.37
CA VAL A 538 12.35 13.31 -16.11
C VAL A 538 12.34 14.81 -15.80
N SER A 539 11.74 15.22 -14.67
CA SER A 539 11.69 16.60 -14.23
C SER A 539 13.10 17.14 -14.02
N PHE A 540 13.36 18.35 -14.53
CA PHE A 540 14.64 19.04 -14.42
C PHE A 540 15.79 18.38 -15.20
N LEU A 541 15.55 17.32 -15.97
CA LEU A 541 16.57 16.58 -16.73
C LEU A 541 16.72 17.06 -18.19
N GLY A 542 16.00 18.13 -18.55
CA GLY A 542 16.09 18.78 -19.85
C GLY A 542 17.36 19.60 -20.04
N TYR A 543 17.27 20.69 -20.78
CA TYR A 543 18.42 21.57 -20.93
C TYR A 543 18.81 22.20 -19.59
N ALA A 544 20.11 22.25 -19.33
CA ALA A 544 20.69 22.92 -18.18
C ALA A 544 20.37 24.43 -18.19
N GLN A 545 20.69 25.10 -17.07
CA GLN A 545 20.58 26.54 -16.92
C GLN A 545 21.13 27.29 -18.15
N ALA A 546 20.40 28.32 -18.57
CA ALA A 546 20.73 29.23 -19.66
C ALA A 546 21.04 28.52 -20.99
N THR A 547 20.47 27.32 -21.17
CA THR A 547 20.72 26.46 -22.33
C THR A 547 19.40 26.01 -22.95
N GLY A 548 19.45 25.62 -24.21
CA GLY A 548 18.30 25.19 -24.99
C GLY A 548 17.78 26.27 -25.97
N PRO A 549 16.90 25.89 -26.91
CA PRO A 549 16.41 26.81 -27.94
C PRO A 549 15.52 27.93 -27.40
N GLY A 550 14.75 27.66 -26.34
CA GLY A 550 13.83 28.61 -25.71
C GLY A 550 14.41 29.34 -24.51
N ARG A 551 15.73 29.32 -24.34
CA ARG A 551 16.41 30.14 -23.33
C ARG A 551 16.21 31.63 -23.62
N PRO A 552 16.11 32.50 -22.60
CA PRO A 552 16.05 33.94 -22.81
C PRO A 552 17.37 34.47 -23.41
N SER A 553 17.27 35.40 -24.36
CA SER A 553 18.43 35.95 -25.08
C SER A 553 19.20 37.01 -24.29
N THR A 554 18.54 37.70 -23.36
CA THR A 554 19.09 38.79 -22.52
C THR A 554 18.25 38.94 -21.26
N GLY A 555 18.85 39.28 -20.13
CA GLY A 555 18.14 39.51 -18.87
C GLY A 555 17.80 38.22 -18.13
N THR A 556 17.04 38.35 -17.04
CA THR A 556 16.77 37.27 -16.11
C THR A 556 15.30 36.86 -16.14
N TYR A 557 14.99 35.92 -17.03
CA TYR A 557 13.63 35.48 -17.38
C TYR A 557 13.53 33.95 -17.46
N GLY A 558 12.31 33.43 -17.47
CA GLY A 558 12.03 32.01 -17.65
C GLY A 558 12.19 31.54 -19.10
N ALA A 559 12.26 30.23 -19.27
CA ALA A 559 12.37 29.60 -20.58
C ALA A 559 11.00 29.34 -21.25
N SER A 560 11.02 29.09 -22.55
CA SER A 560 9.82 28.81 -23.36
C SER A 560 9.89 27.41 -23.97
N TYR A 561 8.78 26.66 -24.03
CA TYR A 561 8.62 25.43 -24.83
C TYR A 561 7.13 25.22 -25.13
N GLY A 562 6.75 24.98 -26.39
CA GLY A 562 5.34 24.87 -26.83
C GLY A 562 4.53 26.17 -26.78
N GLY A 563 4.89 27.11 -25.92
CA GLY A 563 4.34 28.45 -25.80
C GLY A 563 5.39 29.44 -25.28
N ARG A 564 5.06 30.73 -25.29
CA ARG A 564 5.98 31.79 -24.86
C ARG A 564 5.76 32.13 -23.39
N GLY A 565 6.79 32.03 -22.57
CA GLY A 565 6.78 32.59 -21.22
C GLY A 565 6.73 34.13 -21.23
N ILE A 566 6.25 34.75 -20.15
CA ILE A 566 6.27 36.22 -20.00
C ILE A 566 7.72 36.68 -20.10
N THR A 567 8.04 37.49 -21.11
CA THR A 567 9.43 37.92 -21.43
C THR A 567 10.43 36.77 -21.64
N GLY A 568 9.95 35.55 -21.90
CA GLY A 568 10.77 34.37 -22.10
C GLY A 568 11.44 34.30 -23.47
N GLY A 569 12.30 33.28 -23.64
CA GLY A 569 12.98 32.98 -24.90
C GLY A 569 12.02 32.62 -26.06
N PRO A 570 12.55 32.37 -27.27
CA PRO A 570 11.72 32.06 -28.43
C PRO A 570 10.94 30.75 -28.21
N CYS A 571 9.74 30.65 -28.79
CA CYS A 571 9.01 29.39 -28.83
C CYS A 571 9.73 28.40 -29.73
N TYR A 572 9.72 27.13 -29.33
CA TYR A 572 10.15 26.00 -30.15
C TYR A 572 9.38 24.74 -29.73
N GLY A 573 9.61 23.64 -30.45
CA GLY A 573 8.88 22.40 -30.27
C GLY A 573 7.53 22.38 -30.98
N SER A 574 6.77 21.31 -30.77
CA SER A 574 5.45 21.11 -31.34
C SER A 574 4.43 20.86 -30.25
N ILE A 575 3.31 21.56 -30.28
CA ILE A 575 2.20 21.38 -29.32
C ILE A 575 1.33 20.15 -29.64
N ILE A 576 1.44 19.60 -30.85
CA ILE A 576 0.67 18.42 -31.30
C ILE A 576 1.52 17.15 -31.44
N ALA A 577 2.85 17.30 -31.34
CA ALA A 577 3.81 16.20 -31.39
C ALA A 577 5.11 16.60 -30.65
N PRO A 578 5.05 16.84 -29.33
CA PRO A 578 6.20 17.32 -28.56
C PRO A 578 7.29 16.26 -28.48
N THR A 579 8.53 16.62 -28.84
CA THR A 579 9.66 15.67 -28.80
C THR A 579 10.96 16.19 -28.22
N ASN A 580 10.99 17.48 -27.86
CA ASN A 580 12.21 18.13 -27.39
C ASN A 580 12.23 18.27 -25.87
N LEU A 581 13.45 18.35 -25.34
CA LEU A 581 13.69 18.74 -23.95
C LEU A 581 13.19 20.16 -23.71
N GLY A 582 12.76 20.45 -22.49
CA GLY A 582 12.50 21.79 -22.00
C GLY A 582 13.79 22.60 -21.88
N SER A 583 13.71 23.91 -22.11
CA SER A 583 14.84 24.85 -22.01
C SER A 583 15.06 25.31 -20.57
N GLY A 584 16.30 25.62 -20.23
CA GLY A 584 16.65 26.15 -18.92
C GLY A 584 16.45 27.66 -18.81
N GLY A 585 15.96 28.10 -17.64
CA GLY A 585 15.93 29.49 -17.19
C GLY A 585 17.34 30.05 -16.94
N SER A 586 17.44 31.32 -16.55
CA SER A 586 18.68 32.09 -16.69
C SER A 586 19.47 32.34 -15.41
N PHE A 587 18.98 32.01 -14.22
CA PHE A 587 19.54 32.57 -12.97
C PHE A 587 20.34 31.60 -12.09
N THR A 588 19.78 30.46 -11.64
CA THR A 588 20.48 29.54 -10.72
C THR A 588 20.61 28.12 -11.28
N ILE A 589 19.62 27.27 -11.02
CA ILE A 589 19.61 25.83 -11.36
C ILE A 589 18.34 25.48 -12.15
N GLU A 590 17.87 26.45 -12.92
CA GLU A 590 16.54 26.47 -13.52
C GLU A 590 16.46 25.58 -14.77
N SER A 591 16.87 24.31 -14.69
CA SER A 591 16.84 23.40 -15.84
C SER A 591 15.42 23.14 -16.33
N GLY A 592 15.30 22.88 -17.64
CA GLY A 592 14.04 22.47 -18.23
C GLY A 592 13.69 21.02 -17.90
N GLY A 593 12.44 20.64 -18.16
CA GLY A 593 12.00 19.25 -18.06
C GLY A 593 12.59 18.36 -19.16
N GLY A 594 12.77 17.08 -18.87
CA GLY A 594 13.23 16.07 -19.81
C GLY A 594 12.19 15.71 -20.87
N ALA A 595 12.44 14.65 -21.63
CA ALA A 595 11.50 14.21 -22.67
C ALA A 595 11.20 12.72 -22.56
N VAL A 596 9.90 12.39 -22.63
CA VAL A 596 9.34 11.05 -22.63
C VAL A 596 8.65 10.79 -23.97
N LEU A 597 9.21 9.88 -24.75
CA LEU A 597 8.69 9.41 -26.03
C LEU A 597 8.41 7.91 -25.90
N ILE A 598 7.14 7.54 -25.91
CA ILE A 598 6.72 6.14 -25.81
C ILE A 598 5.78 5.81 -26.98
N ASN A 599 6.16 4.82 -27.77
CA ASN A 599 5.34 4.23 -28.82
C ASN A 599 5.00 2.79 -28.44
N VAL A 600 3.72 2.47 -28.32
CA VAL A 600 3.19 1.17 -27.93
C VAL A 600 2.28 0.65 -29.05
N ASP A 601 2.50 -0.57 -29.52
CA ASP A 601 1.60 -1.17 -30.51
C ASP A 601 0.30 -1.65 -29.86
N GLY A 602 0.38 -2.19 -28.63
CA GLY A 602 -0.74 -2.62 -27.81
C GLY A 602 -1.39 -1.49 -27.00
N SER A 603 -1.74 -1.79 -25.76
CA SER A 603 -2.38 -0.89 -24.82
C SER A 603 -1.39 -0.19 -23.89
N PHE A 604 -1.69 1.06 -23.54
CA PHE A 604 -0.97 1.85 -22.54
C PHE A 604 -1.88 2.09 -21.33
N ALA A 605 -1.60 1.39 -20.24
CA ALA A 605 -2.31 1.52 -18.97
C ALA A 605 -1.54 2.46 -18.03
N LEU A 606 -2.20 3.56 -17.62
CA LEU A 606 -1.60 4.61 -16.81
C LEU A 606 -2.27 4.71 -15.44
N TYR A 607 -1.61 4.22 -14.40
CA TYR A 607 -2.05 4.35 -13.01
C TYR A 607 -1.07 5.16 -12.15
N GLY A 608 0.22 5.14 -12.51
CA GLY A 608 1.26 5.94 -11.86
C GLY A 608 1.39 7.39 -12.35
N VAL A 609 2.59 7.94 -12.22
CA VAL A 609 2.89 9.36 -12.54
C VAL A 609 3.95 9.45 -13.64
N ILE A 610 3.70 10.29 -14.64
CA ILE A 610 4.71 10.70 -15.64
C ILE A 610 4.91 12.19 -15.52
N THR A 611 6.13 12.62 -15.23
CA THR A 611 6.46 14.03 -15.05
C THR A 611 7.70 14.46 -15.82
N ALA A 612 7.58 15.60 -16.49
CA ALA A 612 8.62 16.27 -17.25
C ALA A 612 8.62 17.77 -16.92
N ASN A 613 8.53 18.10 -15.63
CA ASN A 613 8.45 19.50 -15.18
C ASN A 613 9.80 20.22 -15.30
N GLY A 614 9.76 21.50 -15.62
CA GLY A 614 10.91 22.40 -15.49
C GLY A 614 11.08 22.88 -14.06
N TYR A 615 12.29 23.27 -13.69
CA TYR A 615 12.65 23.62 -12.31
C TYR A 615 11.83 24.80 -11.79
N ALA A 616 11.22 24.61 -10.61
CA ALA A 616 10.33 25.58 -9.99
C ALA A 616 11.12 26.74 -9.36
N ALA A 617 11.13 27.88 -10.04
CA ALA A 617 11.75 29.11 -9.57
C ALA A 617 11.08 30.33 -10.24
N ASN A 618 11.35 31.53 -9.72
CA ASN A 618 10.85 32.79 -10.27
C ASN A 618 11.20 32.98 -11.76
N ARG A 619 12.23 32.31 -12.27
CA ARG A 619 12.68 32.35 -13.68
C ARG A 619 12.80 30.91 -14.20
N SER A 620 11.76 30.12 -13.96
CA SER A 620 11.71 28.68 -14.17
C SER A 620 12.20 28.19 -15.54
N GLY A 621 12.75 26.97 -15.51
CA GLY A 621 12.91 26.20 -16.74
C GLY A 621 11.53 25.83 -17.30
N SER A 622 11.45 25.64 -18.60
CA SER A 622 10.20 25.23 -19.22
C SER A 622 9.93 23.76 -18.91
N GLY A 623 8.65 23.36 -18.93
CA GLY A 623 8.31 21.95 -19.05
C GLY A 623 8.96 21.33 -20.28
N GLY A 624 9.15 20.01 -20.22
CA GLY A 624 9.64 19.21 -21.32
C GLY A 624 8.53 18.56 -22.13
N ALA A 625 8.78 17.37 -22.68
CA ALA A 625 7.84 16.66 -23.55
C ALA A 625 7.35 15.37 -22.90
N ILE A 626 6.04 15.11 -23.05
CA ILE A 626 5.45 13.78 -22.86
C ILE A 626 4.66 13.48 -24.13
N SER A 627 5.09 12.48 -24.91
CA SER A 627 4.42 12.03 -26.12
C SER A 627 4.22 10.52 -26.05
N ILE A 628 2.96 10.11 -25.94
CA ILE A 628 2.54 8.71 -25.88
C ILE A 628 1.70 8.40 -27.12
N ARG A 629 2.04 7.35 -27.84
CA ARG A 629 1.24 6.78 -28.92
C ARG A 629 0.98 5.32 -28.57
N ALA A 630 -0.29 4.91 -28.56
CA ALA A 630 -0.68 3.54 -28.24
C ALA A 630 -1.88 3.10 -29.08
N GLY A 631 -2.07 1.79 -29.26
CA GLY A 631 -3.29 1.23 -29.84
C GLY A 631 -4.53 1.55 -29.00
N SER A 632 -4.39 1.59 -27.68
CA SER A 632 -5.38 2.13 -26.74
C SER A 632 -4.70 2.75 -25.52
N ILE A 633 -5.33 3.75 -24.90
CA ILE A 633 -4.85 4.39 -23.67
C ILE A 633 -5.99 4.38 -22.65
N TYR A 634 -5.73 3.90 -21.43
CA TYR A 634 -6.68 3.90 -20.32
C TYR A 634 -5.98 4.05 -18.97
N GLY A 635 -6.75 4.27 -17.91
CA GLY A 635 -6.26 4.47 -16.54
C GLY A 635 -6.57 5.87 -15.99
N PHE A 636 -6.17 6.13 -14.74
CA PHE A 636 -6.47 7.35 -13.98
C PHE A 636 -5.20 8.05 -13.43
N GLY A 637 -4.02 7.64 -13.89
CA GLY A 637 -2.74 8.23 -13.49
C GLY A 637 -2.53 9.67 -13.99
N ASN A 638 -1.41 10.26 -13.59
CA ASN A 638 -1.14 11.69 -13.79
C ASN A 638 -0.04 11.95 -14.83
N LEU A 639 -0.28 12.90 -15.75
CA LEU A 639 0.72 13.42 -16.69
C LEU A 639 1.00 14.89 -16.41
N ARG A 640 2.27 15.28 -16.25
CA ARG A 640 2.65 16.67 -15.94
C ARG A 640 3.89 17.10 -16.75
N ALA A 641 3.79 18.19 -17.48
CA ALA A 641 4.91 18.79 -18.23
C ALA A 641 4.91 20.32 -18.06
N ASN A 642 4.98 20.75 -16.80
CA ASN A 642 4.76 22.14 -16.42
C ASN A 642 6.06 22.95 -16.50
N GLY A 643 6.01 24.12 -17.14
CA GLY A 643 6.89 25.22 -16.76
C GLY A 643 6.28 25.86 -15.52
N MET A 644 6.83 25.58 -14.34
CA MET A 644 6.25 26.02 -13.06
C MET A 644 6.05 27.54 -13.00
N ILE A 645 4.99 27.99 -12.31
CA ILE A 645 4.66 29.42 -12.14
C ILE A 645 5.77 30.07 -11.31
N GLY A 646 6.34 31.16 -11.84
CA GLY A 646 7.21 32.07 -11.12
C GLY A 646 6.46 33.27 -10.58
#